data_AF-M0AZQ2-F1
#
_entry.id   AF-M0AZQ2-F1
#
_cell.length_a   1.000
_cell.length_b   1.000
_cell.length_c   1.000
_cell.angle_alpha   90.00
_cell.angle_beta   90.00
_cell.angle_gamma   90.00
#
_symmetry.space_group_name_H-M   'P 1'
#
loop_
_entity.id
_entity.type
_entity.pdbx_description
1 polymer ?
#
loop_
_entity_poly.entity_id
_entity_poly.type
_entity_poly.pdbx_seq_one_letter_code
_entity_poly.pdbx_strand_id
1 'polypeptide(L)'
;MTVALTGTAAADDTSAETSQSESFDDLYAFLPATLAEQESLSVSAIDYDRMRQANDPATIMPAGGPFDLDADAVSKSVRVFSRDQSFSQPLQVFTGDIELEGTADTRETAGIEYDYYTQSDRDVVAGVTDDALVLSTTRGTIEQALAAAAGETDRLLDAAPAIDDGFEAVSEADTKAVMTGTRQSLSVDLDGDIRYVSHAQTVQGPDTLTVTQVIEFTDESDITDELLETIEADLAYVSTAEEPSAEVDGSVVTITVDRDLAAERAVREHESPGSLRAERDIDLDAEYLEIELRRGDPTPVEDLTLELDDEEYDRDIWADGHGTLEAGDTIRIKMDDVEPNLSLRLRHDHELGNSSSGTSILSHFQFTSTYDIDSGTLSIEYADEYPLDGDNVFLAAYDERPYYRPDESAPEPKTTAQPWEGKTLASGDEATLEDIAPGDTILVCWKGTDYEDSISRAQAEPPGIARFEYDYESKTVSASLEFGDTRPQPRIAEVSEAETEPSTDEIERDATEYELRIDDEPAGTQWSDEFDTVSSGATIEIADIPVGSDVTVVWAATGTRIGGTRTQPQVDLEYDDGTITHVGGDALSATDLTLRLSTETDRFTIELEDVISGTFEEGDSFEITAETVGSDDEIGAVRYAHLLYGKQDQYHVGYVSLDR
;
A
#
# COMPACT_ATOMS: atom_id res chain seq x y z
N MET A 1 3.26 -67.10 33.23
CA MET A 1 4.30 -67.93 32.59
C MET A 1 4.69 -67.16 31.32
N THR A 2 5.67 -66.24 31.39
CA THR A 2 7.10 -66.43 30.98
C THR A 2 7.22 -66.96 29.54
N VAL A 3 8.01 -66.41 28.59
CA VAL A 3 9.27 -65.61 28.56
C VAL A 3 9.21 -64.73 27.27
N ALA A 4 9.48 -63.42 27.16
CA ALA A 4 10.70 -62.58 27.25
C ALA A 4 11.81 -62.77 26.17
N LEU A 5 12.53 -61.67 25.86
CA LEU A 5 13.84 -61.52 25.15
C LEU A 5 13.84 -61.64 23.59
N THR A 6 14.56 -60.84 22.75
CA THR A 6 15.24 -59.51 22.87
C THR A 6 15.70 -58.97 21.48
N GLY A 7 15.94 -57.65 21.33
CA GLY A 7 16.74 -57.00 20.26
C GLY A 7 15.95 -56.52 19.03
N THR A 8 16.34 -55.47 18.30
CA THR A 8 17.54 -54.60 18.39
C THR A 8 17.23 -53.26 17.69
N ALA A 9 17.60 -52.13 18.27
CA ALA A 9 17.71 -50.85 17.57
C ALA A 9 19.05 -50.23 17.99
N ALA A 10 19.83 -49.78 17.02
CA ALA A 10 21.15 -49.20 17.26
C ALA A 10 21.01 -47.82 17.89
N ALA A 11 21.99 -47.44 18.70
CA ALA A 11 22.27 -46.03 18.91
C ALA A 11 22.95 -45.53 17.62
N ASP A 12 22.32 -44.59 16.93
CA ASP A 12 23.05 -43.60 16.16
C ASP A 12 23.20 -42.38 17.06
N ASP A 13 24.46 -42.06 17.40
CA ASP A 13 24.85 -40.78 17.98
C ASP A 13 24.78 -39.73 16.85
N THR A 14 23.57 -39.28 16.52
CA THR A 14 23.42 -38.03 15.77
C THR A 14 23.39 -36.91 16.81
N SER A 15 24.47 -36.13 16.85
CA SER A 15 24.57 -34.93 17.68
C SER A 15 23.38 -34.02 17.38
N ALA A 16 22.45 -33.94 18.32
CA ALA A 16 21.63 -32.76 18.46
C ALA A 16 22.54 -31.67 19.03
N GLU A 17 23.23 -30.95 18.15
CA GLU A 17 23.70 -29.61 18.50
C GLU A 17 22.42 -28.78 18.68
N THR A 18 21.94 -28.73 19.93
CA THR A 18 21.03 -27.66 20.36
C THR A 18 21.76 -26.36 20.11
N SER A 19 21.39 -25.66 19.05
CA SER A 19 21.67 -24.24 18.85
C SER A 19 21.38 -23.56 20.19
N GLN A 20 22.41 -22.92 20.78
CA GLN A 20 22.20 -22.20 22.01
C GLN A 20 21.31 -21.02 21.65
N SER A 21 20.10 -20.97 22.20
CA SER A 21 19.18 -19.86 21.93
C SER A 21 19.85 -18.58 22.43
N GLU A 22 20.33 -17.77 21.50
CA GLU A 22 21.07 -16.55 21.83
C GLU A 22 20.20 -15.61 22.65
N SER A 23 20.84 -14.88 23.55
CA SER A 23 20.16 -13.88 24.35
C SER A 23 19.97 -12.61 23.53
N PHE A 24 19.00 -11.77 23.91
CA PHE A 24 18.94 -10.44 23.32
C PHE A 24 20.19 -9.61 23.63
N ASP A 25 20.90 -9.89 24.72
CA ASP A 25 22.16 -9.23 25.08
C ASP A 25 23.25 -9.43 24.00
N ASP A 26 23.23 -10.59 23.33
CA ASP A 26 24.14 -10.89 22.21
C ASP A 26 23.81 -10.02 20.99
N LEU A 27 22.51 -9.81 20.67
CA LEU A 27 22.09 -8.89 19.60
C LEU A 27 22.29 -7.41 19.99
N TYR A 28 22.07 -7.04 21.26
CA TYR A 28 22.28 -5.68 21.77
C TYR A 28 23.76 -5.28 21.74
N ALA A 29 24.69 -6.24 21.77
CA ALA A 29 26.11 -6.00 21.59
C ALA A 29 26.44 -5.30 20.26
N PHE A 30 25.66 -5.56 19.21
CA PHE A 30 25.83 -4.97 17.88
C PHE A 30 25.28 -3.54 17.74
N LEU A 31 24.64 -2.97 18.77
CA LEU A 31 24.10 -1.60 18.69
C LEU A 31 25.16 -0.57 19.10
N PRO A 32 25.73 0.25 18.19
CA PRO A 32 26.75 1.23 18.54
C PRO A 32 26.13 2.48 19.20
N ALA A 33 26.89 3.12 20.09
CA ALA A 33 26.50 4.35 20.78
C ALA A 33 26.17 5.53 19.84
N THR A 34 26.63 5.51 18.58
CA THR A 34 26.32 6.52 17.56
C THR A 34 24.83 6.60 17.22
N LEU A 35 24.05 5.55 17.51
CA LEU A 35 22.59 5.56 17.35
C LEU A 35 21.88 6.41 18.43
N ALA A 36 22.55 6.74 19.54
CA ALA A 36 22.01 7.59 20.60
C ALA A 36 22.00 9.09 20.25
N GLU A 37 22.52 9.49 19.08
CA GLU A 37 22.57 10.90 18.65
C GLU A 37 21.23 11.44 18.10
N GLN A 38 20.18 10.60 18.02
CA GLN A 38 18.84 10.95 17.53
C GLN A 38 17.97 11.63 18.61
N GLU A 39 17.02 12.48 18.21
CA GLU A 39 16.11 13.16 19.17
C GLU A 39 14.95 12.26 19.63
N SER A 40 14.48 11.35 18.76
CA SER A 40 13.49 10.33 19.10
C SER A 40 13.89 8.96 18.54
N LEU A 41 14.18 8.04 19.46
CA LEU A 41 14.67 6.70 19.15
C LEU A 41 13.65 5.64 19.60
N SER A 42 13.42 4.64 18.75
CA SER A 42 12.70 3.42 19.09
C SER A 42 13.58 2.20 18.80
N VAL A 43 13.74 1.32 19.79
CA VAL A 43 14.50 0.07 19.66
C VAL A 43 13.56 -1.08 19.94
N SER A 44 13.43 -2.04 19.02
CA SER A 44 12.60 -3.24 19.20
C SER A 44 13.40 -4.51 19.07
N ALA A 45 13.07 -5.51 19.88
CA ALA A 45 13.67 -6.83 19.96
C ALA A 45 12.55 -7.88 19.89
N ILE A 46 12.70 -8.91 19.05
CA ILE A 46 11.66 -9.89 18.72
C ILE A 46 12.27 -11.29 18.69
N ASP A 47 11.70 -12.22 19.44
CA ASP A 47 12.00 -13.65 19.42
C ASP A 47 10.93 -14.36 18.57
N TYR A 48 11.25 -14.61 17.30
CA TYR A 48 10.32 -15.22 16.35
C TYR A 48 10.06 -16.69 16.69
N ASP A 49 11.04 -17.41 17.23
CA ASP A 49 10.88 -18.80 17.66
C ASP A 49 9.86 -18.96 18.78
N ARG A 50 9.79 -17.96 19.67
CA ARG A 50 8.76 -17.86 20.71
C ARG A 50 7.45 -17.35 20.15
N MET A 51 7.44 -16.28 19.33
CA MET A 51 6.20 -15.75 18.76
C MET A 51 5.48 -16.75 17.84
N ARG A 52 6.19 -17.59 17.06
CA ARG A 52 5.58 -18.68 16.26
C ARG A 52 4.90 -19.77 17.10
N GLN A 53 5.14 -19.82 18.42
CA GLN A 53 4.43 -20.73 19.33
C GLN A 53 3.05 -20.20 19.71
N ALA A 54 2.82 -18.88 19.56
CA ALA A 54 1.52 -18.26 19.67
C ALA A 54 0.82 -18.28 18.32
N ASN A 55 -0.47 -18.62 18.31
CA ASN A 55 -1.37 -18.48 17.17
C ASN A 55 -1.85 -17.01 17.05
N ASP A 56 -0.94 -16.03 17.15
CA ASP A 56 -1.28 -14.61 17.08
C ASP A 56 -1.72 -14.25 15.66
N PRO A 57 -2.98 -13.85 15.45
CA PRO A 57 -3.50 -13.59 14.12
C PRO A 57 -3.03 -12.27 13.50
N ALA A 58 -2.17 -11.51 14.19
CA ALA A 58 -1.44 -10.37 13.62
C ALA A 58 -0.06 -10.77 13.02
N THR A 59 0.35 -12.04 13.09
CA THR A 59 1.57 -12.67 12.54
C THR A 59 2.75 -11.71 12.27
N ILE A 60 3.61 -11.53 13.28
CA ILE A 60 4.80 -10.69 13.17
C ILE A 60 5.87 -11.39 12.31
N MET A 61 5.95 -11.03 11.03
CA MET A 61 6.97 -11.54 10.10
C MET A 61 8.31 -10.77 10.21
N PRO A 62 9.47 -11.41 9.99
CA PRO A 62 10.75 -10.74 9.91
C PRO A 62 10.87 -9.93 8.61
N ALA A 63 10.64 -8.61 8.70
CA ALA A 63 10.92 -7.66 7.63
C ALA A 63 12.44 -7.54 7.37
N GLY A 64 12.99 -8.42 6.53
CA GLY A 64 14.38 -8.40 6.06
C GLY A 64 14.72 -7.30 5.05
N GLY A 65 13.80 -6.36 4.81
CA GLY A 65 13.95 -5.38 3.74
C GLY A 65 14.00 -6.07 2.37
N PRO A 66 14.93 -5.70 1.49
CA PRO A 66 14.96 -6.22 0.12
C PRO A 66 15.83 -7.49 -0.04
N PHE A 67 16.38 -8.03 1.05
CA PHE A 67 17.16 -9.29 1.06
C PHE A 67 16.31 -10.57 1.15
N ASP A 68 14.97 -10.44 1.07
CA ASP A 68 13.97 -11.53 1.01
C ASP A 68 14.28 -12.73 1.94
N LEU A 69 14.46 -12.43 3.22
CA LEU A 69 14.85 -13.43 4.22
C LEU A 69 13.76 -14.49 4.39
N ASP A 70 14.14 -15.76 4.39
CA ASP A 70 13.23 -16.84 4.81
C ASP A 70 12.78 -16.58 6.25
N ALA A 71 11.47 -16.44 6.42
CA ALA A 71 10.88 -16.14 7.70
C ALA A 71 11.05 -17.26 8.73
N ASP A 72 11.26 -18.51 8.30
CA ASP A 72 11.51 -19.65 9.19
C ASP A 72 13.00 -19.79 9.57
N ALA A 73 13.91 -19.14 8.85
CA ALA A 73 15.35 -19.14 9.15
C ALA A 73 15.75 -18.12 10.24
N VAL A 74 14.92 -17.09 10.49
CA VAL A 74 15.20 -16.05 11.48
C VAL A 74 14.71 -16.47 12.87
N SER A 75 15.61 -16.68 13.83
CA SER A 75 15.26 -16.92 15.23
C SER A 75 14.91 -15.63 15.97
N LYS A 76 15.75 -14.60 15.85
CA LYS A 76 15.62 -13.33 16.59
C LYS A 76 15.96 -12.12 15.74
N SER A 77 15.44 -10.96 16.13
CA SER A 77 15.95 -9.68 15.62
C SER A 77 15.96 -8.57 16.66
N VAL A 78 16.85 -7.60 16.45
CA VAL A 78 16.82 -6.28 17.08
C VAL A 78 16.86 -5.21 15.99
N ARG A 79 16.01 -4.20 16.09
CA ARG A 79 15.83 -3.12 15.11
C ARG A 79 15.88 -1.77 15.80
N VAL A 80 16.44 -0.78 15.13
CA VAL A 80 16.48 0.61 15.58
C VAL A 80 15.79 1.49 14.54
N PHE A 81 14.89 2.35 15.01
CA PHE A 81 14.16 3.35 14.23
C PHE A 81 14.40 4.74 14.81
N SER A 82 14.50 5.74 13.93
CA SER A 82 14.49 7.16 14.29
C SER A 82 13.23 7.84 13.69
N ARG A 83 12.62 8.74 14.47
CA ARG A 83 11.41 9.50 14.11
C ARG A 83 11.63 11.03 14.17
N ASP A 84 12.84 11.46 13.82
CA ASP A 84 13.28 12.86 13.80
C ASP A 84 12.62 13.65 12.64
N GLN A 85 13.38 14.27 11.73
CA GLN A 85 12.80 15.02 10.61
C GLN A 85 12.29 14.11 9.47
N SER A 86 12.77 12.87 9.42
CA SER A 86 12.30 11.81 8.53
C SER A 86 12.36 10.46 9.23
N PHE A 87 11.42 9.56 8.92
CA PHE A 87 11.50 8.18 9.39
C PHE A 87 12.73 7.51 8.78
N SER A 88 13.55 6.87 9.62
CA SER A 88 14.68 6.06 9.16
C SER A 88 14.86 4.82 10.03
N GLN A 89 15.42 3.77 9.41
CA GLN A 89 15.74 2.51 10.09
C GLN A 89 17.26 2.27 9.99
N PRO A 90 18.08 2.96 10.82
CA PRO A 90 19.53 2.98 10.67
C PRO A 90 20.20 1.61 10.83
N LEU A 91 19.62 0.69 11.60
CA LEU A 91 20.22 -0.62 11.86
C LEU A 91 19.15 -1.70 12.11
N GLN A 92 19.37 -2.89 11.57
CA GLN A 92 18.72 -4.12 11.98
C GLN A 92 19.79 -5.20 12.20
N VAL A 93 19.57 -6.07 13.18
CA VAL A 93 20.41 -7.22 13.50
C VAL A 93 19.49 -8.42 13.61
N PHE A 94 19.86 -9.54 12.99
CA PHE A 94 19.12 -10.79 12.98
C PHE A 94 20.04 -11.94 13.36
N THR A 95 19.50 -12.98 13.99
CA THR A 95 20.19 -14.26 14.18
C THR A 95 19.28 -15.44 13.86
N GLY A 96 19.88 -16.60 13.63
CA GLY A 96 19.26 -17.80 13.08
C GLY A 96 20.07 -18.38 11.91
N ASP A 97 19.57 -19.46 11.30
CA ASP A 97 20.23 -20.16 10.18
C ASP A 97 20.04 -19.42 8.83
N ILE A 98 20.43 -18.14 8.79
CA ILE A 98 20.11 -17.20 7.69
C ILE A 98 21.17 -17.26 6.58
N GLU A 99 20.78 -17.77 5.40
CA GLU A 99 21.60 -17.71 4.18
C GLU A 99 21.11 -16.59 3.25
N LEU A 100 22.02 -15.76 2.73
CA LEU A 100 21.71 -14.73 1.73
C LEU A 100 22.11 -15.17 0.32
N GLU A 101 21.17 -15.08 -0.63
CA GLU A 101 21.48 -15.21 -2.05
C GLU A 101 22.28 -13.99 -2.56
N GLY A 102 23.38 -14.23 -3.26
CA GLY A 102 24.12 -13.19 -3.98
C GLY A 102 25.63 -13.38 -3.98
N THR A 103 26.34 -12.39 -4.51
CA THR A 103 27.80 -12.30 -4.43
C THR A 103 28.19 -11.45 -3.23
N ALA A 104 28.99 -12.02 -2.32
CA ALA A 104 29.54 -11.32 -1.16
C ALA A 104 31.01 -10.93 -1.35
N ASP A 105 31.40 -9.79 -0.76
CA ASP A 105 32.79 -9.44 -0.51
C ASP A 105 33.16 -9.80 0.94
N THR A 106 33.97 -10.83 1.16
CA THR A 106 34.54 -11.11 2.50
C THR A 106 35.46 -9.98 2.95
N ARG A 107 35.22 -9.45 4.16
CA ARG A 107 35.90 -8.29 4.73
C ARG A 107 36.20 -8.49 6.21
N GLU A 108 37.11 -7.68 6.76
CA GLU A 108 37.48 -7.72 8.17
C GLU A 108 37.33 -6.31 8.78
N THR A 109 36.67 -6.21 9.93
CA THR A 109 36.63 -4.99 10.76
C THR A 109 36.63 -5.35 12.24
N ALA A 110 37.33 -4.58 13.07
CA ALA A 110 37.50 -4.86 14.51
C ALA A 110 37.99 -6.30 14.87
N GLY A 111 38.58 -7.02 13.92
CA GLY A 111 38.98 -8.43 14.09
C GLY A 111 37.87 -9.46 13.85
N ILE A 112 36.70 -9.03 13.39
CA ILE A 112 35.59 -9.88 12.91
C ILE A 112 35.67 -9.95 11.38
N GLU A 113 35.74 -11.17 10.85
CA GLU A 113 35.54 -11.45 9.42
C GLU A 113 34.04 -11.53 9.13
N TYR A 114 33.59 -10.90 8.04
CA TYR A 114 32.18 -10.84 7.67
C TYR A 114 32.02 -10.76 6.14
N ASP A 115 30.96 -11.38 5.62
CA ASP A 115 30.60 -11.34 4.22
C ASP A 115 29.67 -10.15 3.94
N TYR A 116 30.14 -9.23 3.10
CA TYR A 116 29.44 -7.98 2.78
C TYR A 116 28.65 -8.09 1.47
N TYR A 117 27.34 -7.90 1.55
CA TYR A 117 26.45 -7.93 0.39
C TYR A 117 25.94 -6.52 0.06
N THR A 118 25.84 -6.24 -1.24
CA THR A 118 25.22 -5.04 -1.79
C THR A 118 24.17 -5.44 -2.81
N GLN A 119 22.99 -4.84 -2.74
CA GLN A 119 21.98 -4.97 -3.78
C GLN A 119 22.06 -3.74 -4.69
N SER A 120 22.02 -3.94 -6.00
CA SER A 120 22.22 -2.86 -6.98
C SER A 120 21.12 -1.79 -6.96
N ASP A 121 19.92 -2.18 -6.54
CA ASP A 121 18.67 -1.45 -6.83
C ASP A 121 18.03 -0.83 -5.57
N ARG A 122 18.73 -0.88 -4.42
CA ARG A 122 18.25 -0.40 -3.11
C ARG A 122 19.40 0.12 -2.26
N ASP A 123 19.17 1.21 -1.52
CA ASP A 123 20.10 1.75 -0.52
C ASP A 123 20.14 0.90 0.78
N VAL A 124 20.26 -0.42 0.66
CA VAL A 124 20.38 -1.36 1.80
C VAL A 124 21.53 -2.32 1.54
N VAL A 125 22.35 -2.52 2.56
CA VAL A 125 23.54 -3.37 2.53
C VAL A 125 23.53 -4.31 3.73
N ALA A 126 24.15 -5.47 3.57
CA ALA A 126 24.21 -6.50 4.60
C ALA A 126 25.65 -6.85 4.97
N GLY A 127 25.86 -7.23 6.23
CA GLY A 127 27.07 -7.89 6.72
C GLY A 127 26.66 -9.17 7.44
N VAL A 128 27.08 -10.32 6.91
CA VAL A 128 26.84 -11.64 7.51
C VAL A 128 28.09 -12.08 8.27
N THR A 129 27.90 -12.52 9.51
CA THR A 129 28.92 -13.16 10.35
C THR A 129 28.44 -14.57 10.73
N ASP A 130 29.31 -15.38 11.34
CA ASP A 130 28.93 -16.71 11.84
C ASP A 130 27.75 -16.66 12.85
N ASP A 131 27.60 -15.55 13.58
CA ASP A 131 26.61 -15.39 14.67
C ASP A 131 25.40 -14.50 14.28
N ALA A 132 25.57 -13.54 13.35
CA ALA A 132 24.53 -12.54 13.06
C ALA A 132 24.56 -11.97 11.62
N LEU A 133 23.37 -11.61 11.13
CA LEU A 133 23.13 -10.77 9.96
C LEU A 133 22.85 -9.32 10.39
N VAL A 134 23.64 -8.37 9.90
CA VAL A 134 23.47 -6.94 10.16
C VAL A 134 23.05 -6.22 8.88
N LEU A 135 21.87 -5.56 8.88
CA LEU A 135 21.38 -4.72 7.78
C LEU A 135 21.47 -3.23 8.14
N SER A 136 21.90 -2.41 7.18
CA SER A 136 21.87 -0.94 7.29
C SER A 136 21.82 -0.29 5.91
N THR A 137 21.65 1.04 5.86
CA THR A 137 21.78 1.82 4.63
C THR A 137 23.24 2.12 4.25
N THR A 138 24.19 1.95 5.17
CA THR A 138 25.61 2.17 4.86
C THR A 138 26.52 1.12 5.49
N ARG A 139 27.60 0.80 4.77
CA ARG A 139 28.69 -0.03 5.30
C ARG A 139 29.32 0.55 6.57
N GLY A 140 29.38 1.88 6.68
CA GLY A 140 29.96 2.55 7.85
C GLY A 140 29.21 2.24 9.14
N THR A 141 27.88 2.04 9.07
CA THR A 141 27.07 1.63 10.21
C THR A 141 27.29 0.15 10.54
N ILE A 142 27.40 -0.72 9.54
CA ILE A 142 27.75 -2.15 9.74
C ILE A 142 29.12 -2.26 10.42
N GLU A 143 30.13 -1.54 9.94
CA GLU A 143 31.47 -1.53 10.52
C GLU A 143 31.48 -1.02 11.98
N GLN A 144 30.58 -0.10 12.34
CA GLN A 144 30.38 0.35 13.72
C GLN A 144 29.64 -0.68 14.58
N ALA A 145 28.62 -1.35 14.05
CA ALA A 145 27.89 -2.41 14.73
C ALA A 145 28.81 -3.59 15.10
N LEU A 146 29.65 -4.02 14.15
CA LEU A 146 30.67 -5.04 14.37
C LEU A 146 31.75 -4.58 15.38
N ALA A 147 32.14 -3.31 15.37
CA ALA A 147 33.06 -2.77 16.37
C ALA A 147 32.46 -2.70 17.79
N ALA A 148 31.15 -2.44 17.91
CA ALA A 148 30.42 -2.48 19.18
C ALA A 148 30.28 -3.91 19.71
N ALA A 149 30.02 -4.87 18.82
CA ALA A 149 29.98 -6.30 19.16
C ALA A 149 31.33 -6.79 19.69
N ALA A 150 32.43 -6.44 18.99
CA ALA A 150 33.81 -6.69 19.43
C ALA A 150 34.22 -5.98 20.73
N GLY A 151 33.46 -4.96 21.18
CA GLY A 151 33.77 -4.15 22.36
C GLY A 151 34.87 -3.11 22.14
N GLU A 152 35.14 -2.74 20.89
CA GLU A 152 36.10 -1.69 20.51
C GLU A 152 35.46 -0.27 20.53
N THR A 153 34.13 -0.18 20.55
CA THR A 153 33.36 1.06 20.69
C THR A 153 32.25 0.94 21.74
N ASP A 154 31.86 2.08 22.32
CA ASP A 154 30.73 2.17 23.27
C ASP A 154 29.41 1.71 22.60
N ARG A 155 28.50 1.13 23.41
CA ARG A 155 27.22 0.55 22.93
C ARG A 155 26.04 1.48 23.19
N LEU A 156 24.93 1.24 22.49
CA LEU A 156 23.72 2.05 22.58
C LEU A 156 23.15 2.10 24.01
N LEU A 157 23.03 0.94 24.68
CA LEU A 157 22.45 0.88 26.03
C LEU A 157 23.27 1.68 27.06
N ASP A 158 24.61 1.59 26.99
CA ASP A 158 25.52 2.42 27.81
C ASP A 158 25.36 3.94 27.56
N ALA A 159 25.00 4.32 26.33
CA ALA A 159 24.87 5.72 25.90
C ALA A 159 23.46 6.31 26.07
N ALA A 160 22.43 5.46 26.07
CA ALA A 160 21.02 5.83 26.12
C ALA A 160 20.31 5.15 27.31
N PRO A 161 20.54 5.61 28.56
CA PRO A 161 20.06 4.92 29.76
C PRO A 161 18.53 4.85 29.88
N ALA A 162 17.76 5.69 29.17
CA ALA A 162 16.30 5.55 29.11
C ALA A 162 15.84 4.34 28.26
N ILE A 163 16.66 3.89 27.29
CA ILE A 163 16.42 2.65 26.53
C ILE A 163 16.81 1.44 27.38
N ASP A 164 17.92 1.53 28.13
CA ASP A 164 18.39 0.47 29.03
C ASP A 164 17.41 0.22 30.18
N ASP A 165 17.05 1.26 30.96
CA ASP A 165 16.03 1.20 32.01
C ASP A 165 14.71 0.63 31.48
N GLY A 166 14.30 1.06 30.27
CA GLY A 166 13.08 0.58 29.63
C GLY A 166 13.13 -0.88 29.20
N PHE A 167 14.30 -1.44 28.83
CA PHE A 167 14.44 -2.87 28.56
C PHE A 167 14.59 -3.69 29.84
N GLU A 168 15.20 -3.16 30.90
CA GLU A 168 15.26 -3.81 32.22
C GLU A 168 13.83 -4.01 32.79
N ALA A 169 12.95 -3.01 32.63
CA ALA A 169 11.55 -3.09 33.06
C ALA A 169 10.73 -4.22 32.40
N VAL A 170 11.17 -4.73 31.24
CA VAL A 170 10.51 -5.82 30.49
C VAL A 170 11.50 -6.94 30.10
N SER A 171 12.48 -7.23 30.98
CA SER A 171 13.60 -8.13 30.67
C SER A 171 13.19 -9.50 30.12
N GLU A 172 12.18 -10.12 30.74
CA GLU A 172 11.73 -11.50 30.50
C GLU A 172 10.85 -11.68 29.24
N ALA A 173 10.50 -10.59 28.54
CA ALA A 173 9.56 -10.65 27.43
C ALA A 173 10.15 -11.23 26.14
N ASP A 174 9.34 -12.01 25.41
CA ASP A 174 9.70 -12.64 24.13
C ASP A 174 9.78 -11.60 22.99
N THR A 175 8.98 -10.53 23.07
CA THR A 175 9.10 -9.35 22.21
C THR A 175 9.03 -8.10 23.08
N LYS A 176 9.87 -7.10 22.80
CA LYS A 176 9.96 -5.86 23.58
C LYS A 176 10.44 -4.69 22.74
N ALA A 177 9.84 -3.53 22.89
CA ALA A 177 10.22 -2.30 22.21
C ALA A 177 10.22 -1.12 23.18
N VAL A 178 11.27 -0.31 23.16
CA VAL A 178 11.38 0.91 23.99
C VAL A 178 11.44 2.13 23.09
N MET A 179 10.70 3.18 23.43
CA MET A 179 10.59 4.43 22.69
C MET A 179 10.93 5.62 23.59
N THR A 180 11.63 6.62 23.02
CA THR A 180 12.04 7.85 23.71
C THR A 180 11.84 9.08 22.81
N GLY A 181 11.83 10.27 23.40
CA GLY A 181 11.65 11.55 22.69
C GLY A 181 10.17 11.98 22.57
N THR A 182 9.91 13.07 21.86
CA THR A 182 8.61 13.79 21.87
C THR A 182 7.56 13.26 20.88
N ARG A 183 7.83 12.14 20.19
CA ARG A 183 6.90 11.49 19.24
C ARG A 183 6.65 10.02 19.58
N GLN A 184 6.24 9.80 20.83
CA GLN A 184 5.83 8.49 21.29
C GLN A 184 4.47 8.14 20.67
N SER A 185 4.40 6.94 20.08
CA SER A 185 3.28 6.50 19.25
C SER A 185 2.22 5.80 20.09
N LEU A 186 1.68 6.50 21.08
CA LEU A 186 0.59 6.00 21.91
C LEU A 186 -0.75 6.22 21.17
N SER A 187 -1.68 5.29 21.36
CA SER A 187 -3.09 5.37 20.95
C SER A 187 -3.83 6.49 21.69
N VAL A 188 -3.38 6.80 22.90
CA VAL A 188 -3.91 7.84 23.80
C VAL A 188 -2.89 8.97 23.97
N ASP A 189 -3.37 10.20 23.85
CA ASP A 189 -2.60 11.42 24.12
C ASP A 189 -2.43 11.56 25.64
N LEU A 190 -1.19 11.54 26.13
CA LEU A 190 -0.89 11.54 27.57
C LEU A 190 -0.33 12.91 27.98
N ASP A 191 -1.03 13.59 28.89
CA ASP A 191 -0.56 14.81 29.53
C ASP A 191 0.61 14.51 30.49
N GLY A 192 1.86 14.67 30.03
CA GLY A 192 3.06 14.58 30.88
C GLY A 192 4.39 14.51 30.11
N ASP A 193 5.49 14.87 30.77
CA ASP A 193 6.84 14.74 30.18
C ASP A 193 7.35 13.29 30.33
N ILE A 194 7.12 12.43 29.34
CA ILE A 194 7.48 11.00 29.40
C ILE A 194 8.97 10.76 29.07
N ARG A 195 9.67 10.01 29.94
CA ARG A 195 11.08 9.61 29.79
C ARG A 195 11.26 8.43 28.84
N TYR A 196 10.46 7.37 28.98
CA TYR A 196 10.37 6.27 28.00
C TYR A 196 8.99 5.59 28.04
N VAL A 197 8.69 4.89 26.94
CA VAL A 197 7.61 3.88 26.88
C VAL A 197 8.20 2.55 26.44
N SER A 198 7.99 1.50 27.22
CA SER A 198 8.21 0.12 26.83
C SER A 198 6.90 -0.56 26.48
N HIS A 199 6.87 -1.28 25.35
CA HIS A 199 5.80 -2.22 25.01
C HIS A 199 6.42 -3.61 24.90
N ALA A 200 5.80 -4.60 25.51
CA ALA A 200 6.32 -5.95 25.60
C ALA A 200 5.22 -7.00 25.44
N GLN A 201 5.61 -8.18 24.95
CA GLN A 201 4.75 -9.32 24.68
C GLN A 201 5.44 -10.61 25.13
N THR A 202 4.71 -11.45 25.86
CA THR A 202 5.21 -12.72 26.41
C THR A 202 4.23 -13.85 26.09
N VAL A 203 4.72 -14.90 25.44
CA VAL A 203 3.92 -16.06 25.01
C VAL A 203 3.73 -17.02 26.17
N GLN A 204 2.57 -16.95 26.83
CA GLN A 204 2.18 -17.87 27.90
C GLN A 204 1.75 -19.24 27.36
N GLY A 205 1.20 -19.27 26.15
CA GLY A 205 0.76 -20.48 25.47
C GLY A 205 0.30 -20.21 24.03
N PRO A 206 -0.22 -21.23 23.33
CA PRO A 206 -0.59 -21.09 21.92
C PRO A 206 -1.72 -20.09 21.69
N ASP A 207 -2.59 -19.88 22.67
CA ASP A 207 -3.75 -18.98 22.55
C ASP A 207 -3.76 -17.86 23.61
N THR A 208 -2.63 -17.62 24.28
CA THR A 208 -2.54 -16.61 25.36
C THR A 208 -1.20 -15.89 25.30
N LEU A 209 -1.27 -14.57 25.17
CA LEU A 209 -0.12 -13.69 25.11
C LEU A 209 -0.31 -12.53 26.10
N THR A 210 0.60 -12.39 27.04
CA THR A 210 0.63 -11.26 27.98
C THR A 210 1.25 -10.07 27.27
N VAL A 211 0.49 -8.98 27.14
CA VAL A 211 1.02 -7.67 26.77
C VAL A 211 1.33 -6.90 28.06
N THR A 212 2.50 -6.28 28.10
CA THR A 212 2.91 -5.38 29.19
C THR A 212 3.36 -4.06 28.60
N GLN A 213 2.84 -2.96 29.13
CA GLN A 213 3.24 -1.61 28.76
C GLN A 213 3.78 -0.90 30.00
N VAL A 214 4.97 -0.30 29.89
CA VAL A 214 5.61 0.46 30.97
C VAL A 214 5.83 1.88 30.49
N ILE A 215 5.44 2.86 31.30
CA ILE A 215 5.56 4.29 30.99
C ILE A 215 6.25 4.95 32.18
N GLU A 216 7.46 5.48 31.97
CA GLU A 216 8.14 6.28 33.00
C GLU A 216 7.93 7.78 32.72
N PHE A 217 7.25 8.46 33.63
CA PHE A 217 7.10 9.91 33.62
C PHE A 217 8.33 10.59 34.25
N THR A 218 8.60 11.83 33.84
CA THR A 218 9.67 12.66 34.42
C THR A 218 9.27 13.20 35.81
N ASP A 219 7.96 13.37 36.08
CA ASP A 219 7.41 13.70 37.39
C ASP A 219 6.28 12.73 37.77
N GLU A 220 6.30 12.22 39.00
CA GLU A 220 5.23 11.39 39.59
C GLU A 220 3.90 12.17 39.64
N SER A 221 3.92 13.51 39.64
CA SER A 221 2.70 14.32 39.67
C SER A 221 1.86 14.29 38.39
N ASP A 222 2.43 13.81 37.27
CA ASP A 222 1.73 13.70 35.99
C ASP A 222 0.83 12.44 35.97
N ILE A 223 1.09 11.47 36.86
CA ILE A 223 0.27 10.25 37.01
C ILE A 223 -0.99 10.59 37.82
N THR A 224 -2.11 10.74 37.11
CA THR A 224 -3.43 11.05 37.69
C THR A 224 -4.37 9.85 37.62
N ASP A 225 -5.38 9.81 38.49
CA ASP A 225 -6.44 8.78 38.42
C ASP A 225 -7.15 8.79 37.04
N GLU A 226 -7.34 9.97 36.44
CA GLU A 226 -7.95 10.17 35.11
C GLU A 226 -7.07 9.57 33.98
N LEU A 227 -5.74 9.78 34.05
CA LEU A 227 -4.78 9.17 33.14
C LEU A 227 -4.83 7.63 33.21
N LEU A 228 -4.90 7.05 34.42
CA LEU A 228 -4.99 5.60 34.60
C LEU A 228 -6.31 5.05 34.03
N GLU A 229 -7.44 5.69 34.32
CA GLU A 229 -8.75 5.33 33.73
C GLU A 229 -8.72 5.40 32.19
N THR A 230 -8.04 6.40 31.60
CA THR A 230 -7.85 6.54 30.14
C THR A 230 -7.01 5.40 29.55
N ILE A 231 -5.92 5.00 30.19
CA ILE A 231 -5.05 3.91 29.68
C ILE A 231 -5.73 2.54 29.86
N GLU A 232 -6.43 2.30 30.97
CA GLU A 232 -7.23 1.09 31.16
C GLU A 232 -8.37 0.99 30.13
N ALA A 233 -9.01 2.11 29.77
CA ALA A 233 -10.06 2.15 28.77
C ALA A 233 -9.57 1.85 27.33
N ASP A 234 -8.36 2.29 26.96
CA ASP A 234 -7.77 1.99 25.64
C ASP A 234 -7.56 0.47 25.44
N LEU A 235 -7.07 -0.21 26.48
CA LEU A 235 -6.83 -1.66 26.44
C LEU A 235 -8.12 -2.51 26.57
N ALA A 236 -9.22 -1.93 27.03
CA ALA A 236 -10.52 -2.61 27.09
C ALA A 236 -11.13 -2.95 25.70
N TYR A 237 -10.57 -2.40 24.62
CA TYR A 237 -10.96 -2.71 23.23
C TYR A 237 -10.30 -3.98 22.65
N VAL A 238 -9.35 -4.59 23.37
CA VAL A 238 -8.71 -5.85 22.97
C VAL A 238 -9.50 -7.03 23.55
N SER A 239 -9.52 -8.19 22.88
CA SER A 239 -10.13 -9.40 23.45
C SER A 239 -9.24 -9.97 24.58
N THR A 240 -9.53 -9.56 25.81
CA THR A 240 -8.75 -9.93 27.00
C THR A 240 -9.27 -11.20 27.68
N ALA A 241 -8.37 -12.02 28.21
CA ALA A 241 -8.71 -13.17 29.05
C ALA A 241 -9.09 -12.77 30.50
N GLU A 242 -8.50 -11.68 31.01
CA GLU A 242 -8.78 -11.06 32.31
C GLU A 242 -8.76 -9.53 32.17
N GLU A 243 -9.43 -8.79 33.06
CA GLU A 243 -9.45 -7.32 33.04
C GLU A 243 -8.02 -6.75 33.09
N PRO A 244 -7.69 -5.69 32.32
CA PRO A 244 -6.38 -5.07 32.38
C PRO A 244 -6.08 -4.55 33.79
N SER A 245 -4.81 -4.60 34.19
CA SER A 245 -4.37 -4.14 35.51
C SER A 245 -3.25 -3.11 35.39
N ALA A 246 -3.47 -1.93 35.96
CA ALA A 246 -2.44 -0.90 36.10
C ALA A 246 -1.83 -0.92 37.52
N GLU A 247 -0.50 -0.97 37.59
CA GLU A 247 0.29 -0.79 38.80
C GLU A 247 1.14 0.49 38.68
N VAL A 248 1.28 1.25 39.77
CA VAL A 248 2.08 2.48 39.83
C VAL A 248 3.16 2.34 40.90
N ASP A 249 4.43 2.52 40.53
CA ASP A 249 5.57 2.59 41.44
C ASP A 249 6.39 3.88 41.19
N GLY A 250 6.16 4.89 42.02
CA GLY A 250 6.75 6.22 41.83
C GLY A 250 6.29 6.84 40.51
N SER A 251 7.22 7.21 39.65
CA SER A 251 6.96 7.78 38.32
C SER A 251 6.77 6.73 37.21
N VAL A 252 6.71 5.44 37.54
CA VAL A 252 6.48 4.35 36.58
C VAL A 252 5.06 3.83 36.68
N VAL A 253 4.36 3.81 35.55
CA VAL A 253 3.08 3.09 35.35
C VAL A 253 3.36 1.82 34.56
N THR A 254 2.94 0.67 35.08
CA THR A 254 3.00 -0.62 34.38
C THR A 254 1.58 -1.14 34.19
N ILE A 255 1.17 -1.38 32.96
CA ILE A 255 -0.13 -1.98 32.62
C ILE A 255 0.11 -3.37 32.04
N THR A 256 -0.61 -4.37 32.54
CA THR A 256 -0.52 -5.76 32.07
C THR A 256 -1.90 -6.28 31.70
N VAL A 257 -1.97 -6.96 30.55
CA VAL A 257 -3.21 -7.53 30.00
C VAL A 257 -2.91 -8.84 29.24
N ASP A 258 -3.69 -9.89 29.49
CA ASP A 258 -3.59 -11.15 28.76
C ASP A 258 -4.56 -11.15 27.57
N ARG A 259 -4.05 -11.26 26.34
CA ARG A 259 -4.83 -11.43 25.11
C ARG A 259 -5.30 -12.88 24.97
N ASP A 260 -6.59 -13.07 24.70
CA ASP A 260 -7.14 -14.36 24.26
C ASP A 260 -7.10 -14.43 22.72
N LEU A 261 -6.04 -15.06 22.21
CA LEU A 261 -5.83 -15.16 20.76
C LEU A 261 -6.86 -16.08 20.09
N ALA A 262 -7.47 -17.01 20.83
CA ALA A 262 -8.55 -17.84 20.30
C ALA A 262 -9.84 -17.03 20.14
N ALA A 263 -10.14 -16.14 21.09
CA ALA A 263 -11.21 -15.15 20.95
C ALA A 263 -10.94 -14.18 19.80
N GLU A 264 -9.73 -13.62 19.67
CA GLU A 264 -9.39 -12.73 18.55
C GLU A 264 -9.47 -13.40 17.17
N ARG A 265 -9.10 -14.69 17.07
CA ARG A 265 -9.32 -15.47 15.85
C ARG A 265 -10.79 -15.69 15.60
N ALA A 266 -11.58 -16.02 16.62
CA ALA A 266 -13.02 -16.13 16.50
C ALA A 266 -13.65 -14.81 16.02
N VAL A 267 -13.23 -13.62 16.52
CA VAL A 267 -13.68 -12.31 16.01
C VAL A 267 -13.36 -12.14 14.52
N ARG A 268 -12.11 -12.44 14.12
CA ARG A 268 -11.63 -12.23 12.74
C ARG A 268 -12.21 -13.24 11.74
N GLU A 269 -12.58 -14.43 12.21
CA GLU A 269 -13.30 -15.44 11.44
C GLU A 269 -14.82 -15.21 11.46
N HIS A 270 -15.34 -14.41 12.40
CA HIS A 270 -16.76 -14.08 12.53
C HIS A 270 -17.18 -13.01 11.50
N GLU A 271 -17.65 -13.47 10.34
CA GLU A 271 -18.26 -12.61 9.33
C GLU A 271 -19.75 -12.40 9.67
N SER A 272 -20.07 -11.64 10.72
CA SER A 272 -21.45 -11.22 10.99
C SER A 272 -21.52 -9.72 11.30
N PRO A 273 -22.52 -8.97 10.80
CA PRO A 273 -23.39 -9.39 9.71
C PRO A 273 -22.58 -9.50 8.42
N GLY A 274 -22.92 -10.44 7.55
CA GLY A 274 -22.17 -10.64 6.31
C GLY A 274 -22.45 -9.59 5.23
N SER A 275 -21.65 -9.64 4.16
CA SER A 275 -21.71 -8.63 3.07
C SER A 275 -23.10 -8.42 2.47
N LEU A 276 -23.61 -7.19 2.59
CA LEU A 276 -24.84 -6.71 1.95
C LEU A 276 -24.63 -6.43 0.46
N ARG A 277 -25.66 -6.68 -0.36
CA ARG A 277 -25.69 -6.23 -1.76
C ARG A 277 -27.11 -5.96 -2.26
N ALA A 278 -27.33 -4.76 -2.77
CA ALA A 278 -28.52 -4.42 -3.54
C ALA A 278 -28.52 -5.05 -4.95
N GLU A 279 -29.70 -5.33 -5.49
CA GLU A 279 -29.84 -5.57 -6.92
C GLU A 279 -29.35 -4.36 -7.72
N ARG A 280 -28.73 -4.61 -8.88
CA ARG A 280 -28.20 -3.54 -9.75
C ARG A 280 -29.27 -2.83 -10.55
N ASP A 281 -30.32 -3.57 -10.92
CA ASP A 281 -31.41 -3.12 -11.78
C ASP A 281 -32.65 -2.91 -10.88
N ILE A 282 -32.66 -1.81 -10.11
CA ILE A 282 -33.71 -1.54 -9.11
C ILE A 282 -35.03 -1.19 -9.81
N ASP A 283 -36.08 -1.99 -9.57
CA ASP A 283 -37.43 -1.71 -10.06
C ASP A 283 -38.11 -0.62 -9.19
N LEU A 284 -38.27 0.57 -9.77
CA LEU A 284 -38.86 1.73 -9.08
C LEU A 284 -40.36 1.62 -8.85
N ASP A 285 -41.05 0.71 -9.55
CA ASP A 285 -42.48 0.42 -9.34
C ASP A 285 -42.71 -0.68 -8.28
N ALA A 286 -41.64 -1.22 -7.67
CA ALA A 286 -41.73 -2.22 -6.61
C ALA A 286 -42.20 -1.62 -5.27
N GLU A 287 -42.79 -2.45 -4.39
CA GLU A 287 -43.15 -2.03 -3.02
C GLU A 287 -41.91 -2.01 -2.09
N TYR A 288 -40.92 -2.87 -2.36
CA TYR A 288 -39.70 -3.02 -1.57
C TYR A 288 -38.47 -3.18 -2.46
N LEU A 289 -37.36 -2.57 -2.03
CA LEU A 289 -36.01 -2.94 -2.44
C LEU A 289 -35.59 -4.20 -1.69
N GLU A 290 -35.05 -5.17 -2.43
CA GLU A 290 -34.50 -6.41 -1.88
C GLU A 290 -32.97 -6.35 -1.83
N ILE A 291 -32.39 -6.64 -0.65
CA ILE A 291 -30.94 -6.62 -0.39
C ILE A 291 -30.51 -8.04 0.00
N GLU A 292 -29.63 -8.66 -0.80
CA GLU A 292 -29.06 -9.99 -0.58
C GLU A 292 -27.93 -9.94 0.47
N LEU A 293 -27.99 -10.80 1.49
CA LEU A 293 -26.83 -11.12 2.32
C LEU A 293 -26.02 -12.20 1.62
N ARG A 294 -24.83 -11.87 1.09
CA ARG A 294 -24.10 -12.80 0.21
C ARG A 294 -23.21 -13.81 0.93
N ARG A 295 -22.88 -13.51 2.18
CA ARG A 295 -21.93 -14.22 3.04
C ARG A 295 -22.34 -14.06 4.50
N GLY A 296 -21.54 -14.63 5.38
CA GLY A 296 -21.62 -14.41 6.81
C GLY A 296 -22.31 -15.50 7.62
N ASP A 297 -22.09 -15.44 8.92
CA ASP A 297 -22.58 -16.41 9.89
C ASP A 297 -24.10 -16.25 10.16
N PRO A 298 -24.85 -17.36 10.32
CA PRO A 298 -26.25 -17.33 10.69
C PRO A 298 -26.49 -16.58 12.02
N THR A 299 -27.12 -15.42 11.96
CA THR A 299 -27.22 -14.48 13.09
C THR A 299 -28.67 -14.15 13.43
N PRO A 300 -29.10 -14.21 14.71
CA PRO A 300 -30.48 -13.90 15.10
C PRO A 300 -30.85 -12.45 14.79
N VAL A 301 -32.05 -12.25 14.25
CA VAL A 301 -32.56 -10.90 13.90
C VAL A 301 -32.75 -10.00 15.15
N GLU A 302 -32.88 -10.59 16.33
CA GLU A 302 -32.96 -9.85 17.59
C GLU A 302 -31.63 -9.23 18.05
N ASP A 303 -30.49 -9.77 17.59
CA ASP A 303 -29.14 -9.27 17.86
C ASP A 303 -28.65 -8.29 16.76
N LEU A 304 -29.46 -8.09 15.71
CA LEU A 304 -29.15 -7.25 14.55
C LEU A 304 -29.95 -5.95 14.54
N THR A 305 -29.30 -4.86 14.15
CA THR A 305 -29.90 -3.53 13.93
C THR A 305 -29.59 -3.08 12.51
N LEU A 306 -30.62 -2.76 11.73
CA LEU A 306 -30.45 -2.12 10.42
C LEU A 306 -30.57 -0.60 10.59
N GLU A 307 -29.60 0.12 10.05
CA GLU A 307 -29.52 1.58 10.04
C GLU A 307 -29.64 2.07 8.58
N LEU A 308 -30.48 3.10 8.38
CA LEU A 308 -30.61 3.89 7.15
C LEU A 308 -30.10 5.30 7.46
N ASP A 309 -29.03 5.76 6.80
CA ASP A 309 -28.38 7.04 7.10
C ASP A 309 -28.14 7.28 8.61
N ASP A 310 -27.58 6.25 9.27
CA ASP A 310 -27.32 6.17 10.72
C ASP A 310 -28.59 6.20 11.64
N GLU A 311 -29.81 6.10 11.10
CA GLU A 311 -31.06 5.95 11.86
C GLU A 311 -31.59 4.49 11.88
N GLU A 312 -31.96 3.96 13.06
CA GLU A 312 -32.52 2.59 13.22
C GLU A 312 -33.84 2.41 12.44
N TYR A 313 -33.88 1.43 11.54
CA TYR A 313 -35.04 1.09 10.72
C TYR A 313 -35.89 -0.04 11.31
N ASP A 314 -37.19 -0.02 11.03
CA ASP A 314 -38.17 -0.89 11.67
C ASP A 314 -37.96 -2.38 11.35
N ARG A 315 -37.54 -3.14 12.38
CA ARG A 315 -37.28 -4.58 12.33
C ARG A 315 -38.49 -5.42 11.87
N ASP A 316 -39.73 -4.97 12.14
CA ASP A 316 -40.93 -5.66 11.67
C ASP A 316 -41.12 -5.52 10.13
N ILE A 317 -40.43 -4.56 9.49
CA ILE A 317 -40.36 -4.41 8.03
C ILE A 317 -39.17 -5.19 7.48
N TRP A 318 -37.95 -4.84 7.89
CA TRP A 318 -36.77 -5.23 7.11
C TRP A 318 -36.40 -6.69 7.23
N ALA A 319 -36.72 -7.32 8.36
CA ALA A 319 -36.42 -8.72 8.57
C ALA A 319 -37.36 -9.66 7.80
N ASP A 320 -38.45 -9.17 7.19
CA ASP A 320 -39.47 -9.96 6.46
C ASP A 320 -40.00 -11.21 7.22
N GLY A 321 -39.95 -11.19 8.55
CA GLY A 321 -40.31 -12.33 9.40
C GLY A 321 -39.25 -13.44 9.52
N HIS A 322 -38.02 -13.22 9.06
CA HIS A 322 -36.86 -14.02 9.43
C HIS A 322 -36.62 -13.94 10.95
N GLY A 323 -36.27 -15.07 11.58
CA GLY A 323 -35.79 -15.10 12.97
C GLY A 323 -34.26 -15.13 13.06
N THR A 324 -33.61 -15.48 11.96
CA THR A 324 -32.16 -15.59 11.78
C THR A 324 -31.90 -15.24 10.32
N LEU A 325 -30.86 -14.46 10.05
CA LEU A 325 -30.38 -14.22 8.69
C LEU A 325 -29.17 -15.11 8.42
N GLU A 326 -29.13 -15.76 7.27
CA GLU A 326 -27.96 -16.50 6.77
C GLU A 326 -27.60 -16.09 5.33
N ALA A 327 -26.42 -16.50 4.85
CA ALA A 327 -25.97 -16.19 3.49
C ALA A 327 -26.95 -16.77 2.43
N GLY A 328 -27.52 -15.88 1.62
CA GLY A 328 -28.58 -16.15 0.64
C GLY A 328 -29.97 -15.63 1.06
N ASP A 329 -30.13 -15.16 2.30
CA ASP A 329 -31.34 -14.45 2.73
C ASP A 329 -31.39 -13.02 2.18
N THR A 330 -32.59 -12.45 2.21
CA THR A 330 -32.90 -11.12 1.68
C THR A 330 -33.60 -10.29 2.76
N ILE A 331 -33.10 -9.08 2.99
CA ILE A 331 -33.79 -8.06 3.80
C ILE A 331 -34.50 -7.05 2.89
N ARG A 332 -35.54 -6.38 3.41
CA ARG A 332 -36.39 -5.45 2.64
C ARG A 332 -36.36 -4.03 3.16
N ILE A 333 -36.33 -3.07 2.25
CA ILE A 333 -36.55 -1.64 2.55
C ILE A 333 -37.74 -1.21 1.69
N LYS A 334 -38.69 -0.41 2.20
CA LYS A 334 -39.78 0.10 1.35
C LYS A 334 -39.20 1.05 0.31
N MET A 335 -39.67 0.99 -0.94
CA MET A 335 -39.22 1.94 -1.96
C MET A 335 -39.57 3.40 -1.61
N ASP A 336 -40.64 3.64 -0.84
CA ASP A 336 -41.00 4.97 -0.30
C ASP A 336 -39.92 5.54 0.68
N ASP A 337 -39.09 4.68 1.27
CA ASP A 337 -38.01 5.05 2.20
C ASP A 337 -36.61 4.99 1.52
N VAL A 338 -36.53 4.68 0.22
CA VAL A 338 -35.26 4.60 -0.54
C VAL A 338 -34.99 5.93 -1.25
N GLU A 339 -34.00 6.66 -0.76
CA GLU A 339 -33.49 7.88 -1.39
C GLU A 339 -32.17 7.65 -2.17
N PRO A 340 -31.83 8.52 -3.13
CA PRO A 340 -30.47 8.64 -3.67
C PRO A 340 -29.40 8.72 -2.59
N ASN A 341 -28.25 8.11 -2.84
CA ASN A 341 -27.10 8.00 -1.93
C ASN A 341 -27.35 7.37 -0.54
N LEU A 342 -28.50 6.73 -0.32
CA LEU A 342 -28.87 6.13 0.97
C LEU A 342 -27.80 5.15 1.47
N SER A 343 -27.25 5.44 2.64
CA SER A 343 -26.34 4.58 3.39
C SER A 343 -27.12 3.49 4.12
N LEU A 344 -26.80 2.23 3.82
CA LEU A 344 -27.37 1.06 4.46
C LEU A 344 -26.30 0.40 5.32
N ARG A 345 -26.52 0.30 6.64
CA ARG A 345 -25.64 -0.44 7.55
C ARG A 345 -26.41 -1.46 8.36
N LEU A 346 -25.99 -2.72 8.34
CA LEU A 346 -26.44 -3.74 9.27
C LEU A 346 -25.37 -3.88 10.35
N ARG A 347 -25.75 -3.80 11.62
CA ARG A 347 -24.88 -3.91 12.80
C ARG A 347 -25.25 -5.12 13.66
N HIS A 348 -24.25 -5.75 14.24
CA HIS A 348 -24.36 -6.84 15.22
C HIS A 348 -23.56 -6.44 16.46
N ASP A 349 -24.19 -6.50 17.63
CA ASP A 349 -23.52 -6.35 18.93
C ASP A 349 -23.43 -7.74 19.58
N HIS A 350 -22.23 -8.28 19.77
CA HIS A 350 -22.01 -9.66 20.24
C HIS A 350 -21.02 -9.73 21.40
N GLU A 351 -20.90 -10.91 22.02
CA GLU A 351 -20.00 -11.13 23.18
C GLU A 351 -18.52 -10.88 22.88
N LEU A 352 -18.14 -10.75 21.59
CA LEU A 352 -16.76 -10.50 21.16
C LEU A 352 -16.55 -9.08 20.59
N GLY A 353 -17.53 -8.18 20.70
CA GLY A 353 -17.42 -6.79 20.25
C GLY A 353 -18.65 -6.30 19.48
N ASN A 354 -18.44 -5.31 18.62
CA ASN A 354 -19.41 -4.92 17.60
C ASN A 354 -18.82 -5.15 16.20
N SER A 355 -19.71 -5.37 15.25
CA SER A 355 -19.37 -5.60 13.86
C SER A 355 -20.47 -5.06 12.96
N SER A 356 -20.12 -4.63 11.76
CA SER A 356 -21.09 -4.09 10.82
C SER A 356 -20.73 -4.36 9.37
N SER A 357 -21.76 -4.43 8.53
CA SER A 357 -21.67 -4.52 7.09
C SER A 357 -22.48 -3.40 6.48
N GLY A 358 -21.91 -2.70 5.50
CA GLY A 358 -22.57 -1.56 4.88
C GLY A 358 -22.47 -1.55 3.36
N THR A 359 -23.41 -0.86 2.73
CA THR A 359 -23.43 -0.58 1.29
C THR A 359 -24.19 0.72 1.04
N SER A 360 -24.03 1.32 -0.14
CA SER A 360 -24.79 2.51 -0.53
C SER A 360 -25.73 2.20 -1.69
N ILE A 361 -26.94 2.75 -1.61
CA ILE A 361 -28.01 2.57 -2.58
C ILE A 361 -28.09 3.83 -3.44
N LEU A 362 -28.24 3.68 -4.76
CA LEU A 362 -28.38 4.80 -5.70
C LEU A 362 -27.31 5.90 -5.53
N SER A 363 -26.06 5.51 -5.28
CA SER A 363 -24.91 6.40 -5.05
C SER A 363 -24.06 6.69 -6.30
N HIS A 364 -24.52 6.25 -7.47
CA HIS A 364 -23.76 6.31 -8.73
C HIS A 364 -24.68 6.62 -9.92
N PHE A 365 -25.03 7.90 -10.08
CA PHE A 365 -25.87 8.37 -11.17
C PHE A 365 -25.05 8.88 -12.37
N GLN A 366 -25.58 8.67 -13.58
CA GLN A 366 -24.93 9.13 -14.80
C GLN A 366 -25.16 10.63 -15.04
N PHE A 367 -24.06 11.39 -15.01
CA PHE A 367 -24.01 12.77 -15.47
C PHE A 367 -22.89 12.89 -16.50
N THR A 368 -23.19 13.54 -17.63
CA THR A 368 -22.21 13.91 -18.67
C THR A 368 -21.78 15.36 -18.43
N SER A 369 -20.53 15.69 -18.75
CA SER A 369 -19.97 17.02 -18.50
C SER A 369 -19.07 17.51 -19.63
N THR A 370 -19.25 18.76 -20.04
CA THR A 370 -18.46 19.43 -21.08
C THR A 370 -17.92 20.74 -20.55
N TYR A 371 -16.59 20.89 -20.55
CA TYR A 371 -15.90 22.09 -20.06
C TYR A 371 -15.56 23.04 -21.21
N ASP A 372 -15.98 24.30 -21.11
CA ASP A 372 -15.54 25.40 -21.96
C ASP A 372 -14.54 26.28 -21.19
N ILE A 373 -13.26 26.10 -21.55
CA ILE A 373 -12.13 26.81 -20.96
C ILE A 373 -12.09 28.32 -21.32
N ASP A 374 -12.68 28.74 -22.45
CA ASP A 374 -12.66 30.15 -22.87
C ASP A 374 -13.63 31.00 -22.05
N SER A 375 -14.71 30.38 -21.56
CA SER A 375 -15.68 31.01 -20.66
C SER A 375 -15.45 30.66 -19.19
N GLY A 376 -14.67 29.62 -18.88
CA GLY A 376 -14.51 29.08 -17.53
C GLY A 376 -15.79 28.44 -17.02
N THR A 377 -16.53 27.75 -17.90
CA THR A 377 -17.83 27.16 -17.57
C THR A 377 -17.87 25.66 -17.81
N LEU A 378 -18.56 24.93 -16.92
CA LEU A 378 -18.82 23.50 -17.05
C LEU A 378 -20.32 23.29 -17.26
N SER A 379 -20.70 22.76 -18.42
CA SER A 379 -22.06 22.25 -18.64
C SER A 379 -22.15 20.83 -18.13
N ILE A 380 -23.18 20.54 -17.34
CA ILE A 380 -23.49 19.22 -16.79
C ILE A 380 -24.89 18.83 -17.24
N GLU A 381 -25.04 17.65 -17.82
CA GLU A 381 -26.31 17.06 -18.26
C GLU A 381 -26.58 15.79 -17.45
N TYR A 382 -27.82 15.64 -16.98
CA TYR A 382 -28.25 14.40 -16.36
C TYR A 382 -28.61 13.36 -17.43
N ALA A 383 -28.01 12.17 -17.36
CA ALA A 383 -28.09 11.16 -18.42
C ALA A 383 -28.90 9.91 -18.02
N ASP A 384 -29.29 9.76 -16.76
CA ASP A 384 -29.97 8.57 -16.24
C ASP A 384 -31.51 8.57 -16.42
N GLU A 385 -32.16 7.41 -16.31
CA GLU A 385 -33.62 7.27 -16.45
C GLU A 385 -34.39 7.52 -15.13
N TYR A 386 -33.72 7.42 -13.98
CA TYR A 386 -34.30 7.65 -12.66
C TYR A 386 -34.68 9.14 -12.47
N PRO A 387 -35.85 9.50 -11.93
CA PRO A 387 -36.19 10.90 -11.67
C PRO A 387 -35.59 11.41 -10.35
N LEU A 388 -34.65 12.37 -10.40
CA LEU A 388 -34.10 13.02 -9.19
C LEU A 388 -34.89 14.29 -8.82
N ASP A 389 -35.07 14.56 -7.53
CA ASP A 389 -35.62 15.84 -7.08
C ASP A 389 -34.53 16.91 -6.97
N GLY A 390 -34.56 17.91 -7.86
CA GLY A 390 -33.56 18.97 -7.94
C GLY A 390 -33.52 19.89 -6.71
N ASP A 391 -34.55 19.86 -5.85
CA ASP A 391 -34.51 20.48 -4.52
C ASP A 391 -33.48 19.81 -3.58
N ASN A 392 -32.89 18.68 -3.96
CA ASN A 392 -31.85 17.97 -3.22
C ASN A 392 -30.53 17.78 -4.02
N VAL A 393 -30.45 18.18 -5.29
CA VAL A 393 -29.25 17.99 -6.13
C VAL A 393 -28.39 19.27 -6.12
N PHE A 394 -27.18 19.15 -5.59
CA PHE A 394 -26.20 20.22 -5.52
C PHE A 394 -25.01 19.95 -6.45
N LEU A 395 -24.39 21.03 -6.92
CA LEU A 395 -23.08 21.01 -7.57
C LEU A 395 -22.08 21.69 -6.63
N ALA A 396 -20.92 21.07 -6.41
CA ALA A 396 -19.83 21.63 -5.61
C ALA A 396 -18.51 21.49 -6.37
N ALA A 397 -17.79 22.59 -6.59
CA ALA A 397 -16.49 22.59 -7.26
C ALA A 397 -15.35 22.85 -6.27
N TYR A 398 -14.24 22.15 -6.48
CA TYR A 398 -13.03 22.19 -5.66
C TYR A 398 -11.80 22.36 -6.54
N ASP A 399 -10.82 23.16 -6.12
CA ASP A 399 -9.56 23.35 -6.87
C ASP A 399 -8.75 22.04 -7.01
N GLU A 400 -8.81 21.19 -5.98
CA GLU A 400 -8.22 19.84 -5.95
C GLU A 400 -9.25 18.83 -5.44
N ARG A 401 -9.01 17.52 -5.65
CA ARG A 401 -9.92 16.48 -5.16
C ARG A 401 -10.02 16.57 -3.61
N PRO A 402 -11.22 16.75 -3.03
CA PRO A 402 -11.38 16.72 -1.58
C PRO A 402 -10.98 15.34 -1.03
N TYR A 403 -10.16 15.34 0.02
CA TYR A 403 -9.77 14.14 0.75
C TYR A 403 -10.57 14.05 2.05
N TYR A 404 -10.92 12.83 2.45
CA TYR A 404 -11.44 12.55 3.78
C TYR A 404 -10.26 12.31 4.73
N ARG A 405 -10.24 13.03 5.85
CA ARG A 405 -9.36 12.79 7.01
C ARG A 405 -10.22 12.89 8.28
N PRO A 406 -10.23 11.88 9.16
CA PRO A 406 -11.09 11.89 10.35
C PRO A 406 -10.86 13.07 11.31
N ASP A 407 -9.67 13.66 11.28
CA ASP A 407 -9.16 14.70 12.17
C ASP A 407 -9.13 16.12 11.55
N GLU A 408 -9.39 16.23 10.24
CA GLU A 408 -9.33 17.49 9.49
C GLU A 408 -10.69 17.78 8.85
N SER A 409 -11.20 19.01 9.00
CA SER A 409 -12.42 19.40 8.31
C SER A 409 -12.24 19.29 6.80
N ALA A 410 -13.22 18.72 6.11
CA ALA A 410 -13.23 18.69 4.64
C ALA A 410 -12.99 20.12 4.08
N PRO A 411 -12.25 20.26 2.98
CA PRO A 411 -12.02 21.58 2.38
C PRO A 411 -13.36 22.20 2.00
N GLU A 412 -13.50 23.53 2.14
CA GLU A 412 -14.70 24.23 1.68
C GLU A 412 -14.71 24.26 0.12
N PRO A 413 -15.87 24.04 -0.53
CA PRO A 413 -15.97 24.17 -1.98
C PRO A 413 -15.76 25.63 -2.43
N LYS A 414 -15.03 25.78 -3.54
CA LYS A 414 -14.74 27.06 -4.23
C LYS A 414 -16.02 27.75 -4.70
N THR A 415 -16.95 26.98 -5.24
CA THR A 415 -18.28 27.43 -5.65
C THR A 415 -19.29 26.31 -5.50
N THR A 416 -20.54 26.67 -5.18
CA THR A 416 -21.67 25.75 -5.03
C THR A 416 -22.89 26.29 -5.76
N ALA A 417 -23.66 25.39 -6.37
CA ALA A 417 -24.88 25.74 -7.09
C ALA A 417 -25.97 24.70 -6.87
N GLN A 418 -27.23 25.14 -6.92
CA GLN A 418 -28.41 24.28 -6.95
C GLN A 418 -29.24 24.64 -8.21
N PRO A 419 -28.78 24.23 -9.41
CA PRO A 419 -29.32 24.75 -10.66
C PRO A 419 -30.71 24.21 -11.03
N TRP A 420 -31.17 23.17 -10.32
CA TRP A 420 -32.45 22.48 -10.58
C TRP A 420 -33.50 22.68 -9.47
N GLU A 421 -33.36 23.71 -8.62
CA GLU A 421 -34.38 24.07 -7.61
C GLU A 421 -35.79 24.20 -8.24
N GLY A 422 -36.78 23.55 -7.63
CA GLY A 422 -38.18 23.50 -8.06
C GLY A 422 -38.46 22.59 -9.26
N LYS A 423 -37.54 21.68 -9.61
CA LYS A 423 -37.62 20.81 -10.79
C LYS A 423 -37.22 19.37 -10.47
N THR A 424 -38.04 18.41 -10.88
CA THR A 424 -37.62 17.00 -10.99
C THR A 424 -36.78 16.83 -12.26
N LEU A 425 -35.54 16.37 -12.11
CA LEU A 425 -34.64 16.07 -13.23
C LEU A 425 -35.12 14.83 -13.99
N ALA A 426 -34.93 14.87 -15.31
CA ALA A 426 -35.00 13.72 -16.20
C ALA A 426 -33.83 13.74 -17.20
N SER A 427 -33.55 12.62 -17.86
CA SER A 427 -32.51 12.52 -18.89
C SER A 427 -32.58 13.67 -19.90
N GLY A 428 -31.44 14.32 -20.18
CA GLY A 428 -31.31 15.51 -21.02
C GLY A 428 -31.48 16.84 -20.27
N ASP A 429 -31.56 16.84 -18.93
CA ASP A 429 -31.65 18.05 -18.15
C ASP A 429 -30.27 18.64 -17.84
N GLU A 430 -30.00 19.79 -18.45
CA GLU A 430 -28.73 20.52 -18.35
C GLU A 430 -28.69 21.54 -17.21
N ALA A 431 -27.48 21.83 -16.75
CA ALA A 431 -27.09 23.00 -15.96
C ALA A 431 -25.71 23.51 -16.40
N THR A 432 -25.38 24.75 -16.06
CA THR A 432 -24.04 25.32 -16.27
C THR A 432 -23.51 25.88 -14.96
N LEU A 433 -22.26 25.57 -14.65
CA LEU A 433 -21.50 26.10 -13.52
C LEU A 433 -20.44 27.06 -14.04
N GLU A 434 -20.33 28.25 -13.43
CA GLU A 434 -19.36 29.30 -13.79
C GLU A 434 -18.17 29.31 -12.80
N ASP A 435 -17.14 30.10 -13.11
CA ASP A 435 -15.89 30.26 -12.31
C ASP A 435 -15.07 28.96 -12.14
N ILE A 436 -15.12 28.06 -13.13
CA ILE A 436 -14.41 26.78 -13.17
C ILE A 436 -13.06 26.91 -13.88
N ALA A 437 -12.00 26.46 -13.23
CA ALA A 437 -10.63 26.42 -13.75
C ALA A 437 -10.25 24.99 -14.22
N PRO A 438 -9.24 24.86 -15.11
CA PRO A 438 -8.75 23.55 -15.53
C PRO A 438 -8.18 22.78 -14.34
N GLY A 439 -8.60 21.53 -14.18
CA GLY A 439 -8.22 20.64 -13.09
C GLY A 439 -9.25 20.54 -11.96
N ASP A 440 -10.13 21.54 -11.82
CA ASP A 440 -11.16 21.58 -10.77
C ASP A 440 -11.95 20.26 -10.75
N THR A 441 -12.20 19.73 -9.56
CA THR A 441 -13.06 18.56 -9.33
C THR A 441 -14.47 19.05 -9.03
N ILE A 442 -15.46 18.61 -9.81
CA ILE A 442 -16.86 18.94 -9.60
C ILE A 442 -17.59 17.70 -9.11
N LEU A 443 -18.19 17.81 -7.93
CA LEU A 443 -19.07 16.80 -7.37
C LEU A 443 -20.53 17.16 -7.70
N VAL A 444 -21.31 16.15 -8.07
CA VAL A 444 -22.76 16.21 -8.04
C VAL A 444 -23.20 15.49 -6.76
N CYS A 445 -23.82 16.22 -5.84
CA CYS A 445 -24.12 15.75 -4.49
C CYS A 445 -25.64 15.67 -4.26
N TRP A 446 -26.06 14.73 -3.42
CA TRP A 446 -27.43 14.61 -2.92
C TRP A 446 -27.50 15.08 -1.47
N LYS A 447 -28.35 16.06 -1.18
CA LYS A 447 -28.60 16.63 0.18
C LYS A 447 -27.41 17.23 0.93
N GLY A 448 -26.30 17.50 0.24
CA GLY A 448 -25.17 18.25 0.79
C GLY A 448 -24.20 18.69 -0.29
N THR A 449 -22.96 18.95 0.09
CA THR A 449 -21.89 19.38 -0.85
C THR A 449 -20.60 18.61 -0.67
N ASP A 450 -20.52 17.72 0.32
CA ASP A 450 -19.29 17.04 0.70
C ASP A 450 -19.05 15.81 -0.19
N TYR A 451 -17.86 15.22 -0.07
CA TYR A 451 -17.49 14.04 -0.87
C TYR A 451 -18.39 12.82 -0.58
N GLU A 452 -18.87 12.72 0.65
CA GLU A 452 -19.75 11.65 1.13
C GLU A 452 -21.13 11.71 0.48
N ASP A 453 -21.60 12.92 0.17
CA ASP A 453 -22.87 13.20 -0.52
C ASP A 453 -22.82 12.91 -2.03
N SER A 454 -21.64 12.62 -2.59
CA SER A 454 -21.43 12.62 -4.04
C SER A 454 -22.06 11.42 -4.74
N ILE A 455 -23.06 11.70 -5.57
CA ILE A 455 -23.73 10.75 -6.46
C ILE A 455 -23.11 10.68 -7.86
N SER A 456 -22.28 11.66 -8.21
CA SER A 456 -21.47 11.66 -9.44
C SER A 456 -20.28 12.61 -9.32
N ARG A 457 -19.31 12.47 -10.22
CA ARG A 457 -18.10 13.30 -10.26
C ARG A 457 -17.67 13.60 -11.69
N ALA A 458 -17.23 14.83 -11.90
CA ALA A 458 -16.61 15.32 -13.13
C ALA A 458 -15.29 16.01 -12.80
N GLN A 459 -14.42 16.15 -13.80
CA GLN A 459 -13.22 16.98 -13.72
C GLN A 459 -13.23 17.97 -14.89
N ALA A 460 -12.88 19.22 -14.61
CA ALA A 460 -12.73 20.26 -15.62
C ALA A 460 -11.42 20.05 -16.39
N GLU A 461 -11.40 19.07 -17.29
CA GLU A 461 -10.19 18.71 -18.02
C GLU A 461 -9.77 19.83 -18.99
N PRO A 462 -8.50 20.27 -18.98
CA PRO A 462 -7.96 21.15 -20.01
C PRO A 462 -8.07 20.53 -21.41
N PRO A 463 -8.16 21.34 -22.48
CA PRO A 463 -8.24 20.82 -23.83
C PRO A 463 -6.95 20.09 -24.23
N GLY A 464 -7.14 18.95 -24.88
CA GLY A 464 -6.07 18.20 -25.55
C GLY A 464 -5.58 16.97 -24.80
N ILE A 465 -4.82 16.15 -25.51
CA ILE A 465 -4.16 14.96 -25.01
C ILE A 465 -2.69 15.05 -25.40
N ALA A 466 -1.79 14.89 -24.43
CA ALA A 466 -0.36 14.79 -24.71
C ALA A 466 0.02 13.33 -25.03
N ARG A 467 0.68 13.12 -26.17
CA ARG A 467 1.31 11.85 -26.56
C ARG A 467 2.82 12.00 -26.55
N PHE A 468 3.49 10.89 -26.26
CA PHE A 468 4.93 10.84 -26.11
C PHE A 468 5.47 9.65 -26.89
N GLU A 469 6.50 9.89 -27.68
CA GLU A 469 7.36 8.88 -28.27
C GLU A 469 8.76 9.08 -27.68
N TYR A 470 9.51 8.00 -27.43
CA TYR A 470 10.88 8.08 -26.94
C TYR A 470 11.81 7.25 -27.81
N ASP A 471 12.79 7.91 -28.42
CA ASP A 471 13.86 7.27 -29.16
C ASP A 471 14.98 6.88 -28.18
N TYR A 472 15.10 5.57 -27.92
CA TYR A 472 16.10 5.00 -27.02
C TYR A 472 17.54 5.07 -27.55
N GLU A 473 17.77 5.18 -28.87
CA GLU A 473 19.11 5.34 -29.46
C GLU A 473 19.61 6.78 -29.30
N SER A 474 18.76 7.76 -29.64
CA SER A 474 19.12 9.19 -29.56
C SER A 474 18.84 9.84 -28.21
N LYS A 475 18.09 9.17 -27.32
CA LYS A 475 17.60 9.66 -26.03
C LYS A 475 16.73 10.91 -26.16
N THR A 476 15.83 10.87 -27.13
CA THR A 476 14.97 11.99 -27.50
C THR A 476 13.52 11.69 -27.15
N VAL A 477 12.91 12.55 -26.34
CA VAL A 477 11.45 12.61 -26.16
C VAL A 477 10.85 13.45 -27.29
N SER A 478 9.89 12.90 -28.02
CA SER A 478 9.01 13.66 -28.90
C SER A 478 7.64 13.76 -28.26
N ALA A 479 7.28 14.95 -27.79
CA ALA A 479 6.01 15.23 -27.13
C ALA A 479 5.07 15.96 -28.10
N SER A 480 3.88 15.42 -28.34
CA SER A 480 2.88 15.99 -29.26
C SER A 480 1.54 16.25 -28.57
N LEU A 481 0.87 17.33 -28.95
CA LEU A 481 -0.47 17.68 -28.49
C LEU A 481 -1.51 17.33 -29.54
N GLU A 482 -2.54 16.58 -29.17
CA GLU A 482 -3.71 16.34 -30.01
C GLU A 482 -4.98 16.97 -29.43
N PHE A 483 -5.76 17.64 -30.29
CA PHE A 483 -7.07 18.18 -29.96
C PHE A 483 -8.15 17.45 -30.76
N GLY A 484 -9.19 16.96 -30.09
CA GLY A 484 -10.29 16.21 -30.70
C GLY A 484 -11.02 15.32 -29.69
N ASP A 485 -12.20 14.83 -30.09
CA ASP A 485 -13.07 13.98 -29.25
C ASP A 485 -12.68 12.50 -29.38
N THR A 486 -11.44 12.17 -28.99
CA THR A 486 -10.83 10.83 -29.15
C THR A 486 -10.79 10.00 -27.86
N ARG A 487 -11.57 10.37 -26.83
CA ARG A 487 -11.81 9.46 -25.70
C ARG A 487 -12.69 8.30 -26.14
N PRO A 488 -12.34 7.04 -25.82
CA PRO A 488 -13.22 5.91 -26.07
C PRO A 488 -14.42 5.96 -25.12
N GLN A 489 -15.49 6.62 -25.56
CA GLN A 489 -16.83 6.50 -25.00
C GLN A 489 -17.16 5.00 -24.79
N PRO A 490 -17.67 4.58 -23.62
CA PRO A 490 -18.13 3.21 -23.43
C PRO A 490 -19.21 2.91 -24.47
N ARG A 491 -18.99 1.87 -25.29
CA ARG A 491 -19.80 1.60 -26.50
C ARG A 491 -21.27 1.28 -26.16
N ILE A 492 -22.13 2.29 -26.14
CA ILE A 492 -23.56 2.11 -26.39
C ILE A 492 -23.76 2.09 -27.92
N ALA A 493 -24.07 0.91 -28.45
CA ALA A 493 -24.14 0.70 -29.89
C ALA A 493 -25.56 0.92 -30.44
N GLU A 494 -25.94 2.17 -30.69
CA GLU A 494 -27.01 2.50 -31.65
C GLU A 494 -26.57 3.56 -32.67
N VAL A 495 -27.05 3.41 -33.91
CA VAL A 495 -26.47 4.03 -35.09
C VAL A 495 -27.27 5.26 -35.50
N SER A 496 -26.69 6.45 -35.39
CA SER A 496 -27.19 7.68 -36.02
C SER A 496 -26.29 8.11 -37.19
N GLU A 497 -26.64 7.66 -38.40
CA GLU A 497 -26.06 8.23 -39.63
C GLU A 497 -26.57 9.66 -39.83
N ALA A 498 -25.78 10.68 -39.45
CA ALA A 498 -25.49 11.89 -40.25
C ALA A 498 -25.15 13.14 -39.40
N GLU A 499 -23.97 13.20 -38.79
CA GLU A 499 -23.34 14.48 -38.45
C GLU A 499 -21.95 14.59 -39.07
N THR A 500 -21.54 15.83 -39.35
CA THR A 500 -20.26 16.13 -40.02
C THR A 500 -19.17 16.04 -38.97
N GLU A 501 -18.17 15.16 -39.15
CA GLU A 501 -17.00 15.16 -38.26
C GLU A 501 -16.38 16.57 -38.25
N PRO A 502 -16.30 17.24 -37.09
CA PRO A 502 -15.68 18.55 -37.00
C PRO A 502 -14.19 18.40 -37.32
N SER A 503 -13.65 19.34 -38.09
CA SER A 503 -12.25 19.33 -38.47
C SER A 503 -11.38 19.56 -37.23
N THR A 504 -10.73 18.53 -36.72
CA THR A 504 -9.81 18.61 -35.57
C THR A 504 -8.65 19.58 -35.79
N ASP A 505 -8.35 19.89 -37.06
CA ASP A 505 -7.37 20.91 -37.50
C ASP A 505 -7.78 22.37 -37.15
N GLU A 506 -9.01 22.66 -36.71
CA GLU A 506 -9.50 24.03 -36.48
C GLU A 506 -9.37 24.54 -35.02
N ILE A 507 -8.89 23.71 -34.08
CA ILE A 507 -8.65 24.13 -32.69
C ILE A 507 -7.19 24.59 -32.54
N GLU A 508 -6.99 25.91 -32.40
CA GLU A 508 -5.72 26.55 -32.05
C GLU A 508 -5.78 27.07 -30.59
N ARG A 509 -4.72 26.84 -29.81
CA ARG A 509 -4.56 27.27 -28.41
C ARG A 509 -3.24 28.01 -28.22
N ASP A 510 -3.11 28.83 -27.17
CA ASP A 510 -1.86 29.58 -26.95
C ASP A 510 -0.76 28.62 -26.46
N ALA A 511 0.43 28.68 -27.06
CA ALA A 511 1.49 27.74 -26.76
C ALA A 511 2.04 27.88 -25.32
N THR A 512 1.76 29.00 -24.64
CA THR A 512 2.10 29.22 -23.22
C THR A 512 1.14 28.55 -22.23
N GLU A 513 0.02 27.99 -22.71
CA GLU A 513 -0.94 27.26 -21.87
C GLU A 513 -0.46 25.84 -21.52
N TYR A 514 0.55 25.32 -22.22
CA TYR A 514 1.08 23.96 -22.07
C TYR A 514 2.53 24.01 -21.60
N GLU A 515 2.85 23.31 -20.52
CA GLU A 515 4.21 23.19 -19.99
C GLU A 515 4.63 21.71 -19.99
N LEU A 516 5.74 21.41 -20.64
CA LEU A 516 6.40 20.10 -20.60
C LEU A 516 7.38 20.07 -19.43
N ARG A 517 7.25 19.06 -18.58
CA ARG A 517 8.10 18.80 -17.41
C ARG A 517 8.83 17.47 -17.55
N ILE A 518 10.06 17.44 -17.05
CA ILE A 518 10.89 16.25 -16.89
C ILE A 518 11.24 16.18 -15.40
N ASP A 519 10.89 15.07 -14.74
CA ASP A 519 11.12 14.85 -13.31
C ASP A 519 10.61 16.03 -12.45
N ASP A 520 9.37 16.46 -12.76
CA ASP A 520 8.64 17.63 -12.22
C ASP A 520 9.27 19.02 -12.47
N GLU A 521 10.45 19.13 -13.11
CA GLU A 521 11.05 20.41 -13.50
C GLU A 521 10.65 20.83 -14.94
N PRO A 522 10.39 22.11 -15.23
CA PRO A 522 10.11 22.58 -16.59
C PRO A 522 11.28 22.29 -17.55
N ALA A 523 10.96 21.65 -18.69
CA ALA A 523 11.93 21.28 -19.71
C ALA A 523 12.61 22.51 -20.35
N GLY A 524 13.83 22.30 -20.86
CA GLY A 524 14.64 23.35 -21.50
C GLY A 524 14.15 23.81 -22.89
N THR A 525 13.16 23.13 -23.45
CA THR A 525 12.42 23.50 -24.67
C THR A 525 10.93 23.37 -24.35
N GLN A 526 10.13 24.40 -24.65
CA GLN A 526 8.69 24.43 -24.49
C GLN A 526 7.99 24.68 -25.83
N TRP A 527 6.68 24.38 -25.95
CA TRP A 527 5.91 24.72 -27.16
C TRP A 527 5.98 26.23 -27.47
N SER A 528 6.00 27.07 -26.44
CA SER A 528 6.12 28.53 -26.55
C SER A 528 7.48 29.05 -27.08
N ASP A 529 8.50 28.19 -27.17
CA ASP A 529 9.78 28.55 -27.81
C ASP A 529 9.74 28.37 -29.34
N GLU A 530 8.88 27.48 -29.84
CA GLU A 530 8.76 27.15 -31.27
C GLU A 530 7.49 27.70 -31.94
N PHE A 531 6.40 27.84 -31.17
CA PHE A 531 5.08 28.21 -31.64
C PHE A 531 4.51 29.38 -30.82
N ASP A 532 3.82 30.33 -31.48
CA ASP A 532 2.94 31.28 -30.76
C ASP A 532 1.63 30.58 -30.32
N THR A 533 1.16 29.62 -31.12
CA THR A 533 -0.08 28.84 -30.91
C THR A 533 0.10 27.39 -31.32
N VAL A 534 -0.46 26.45 -30.56
CA VAL A 534 -0.46 25.01 -30.86
C VAL A 534 -1.78 24.56 -31.48
N SER A 535 -1.69 23.62 -32.42
CA SER A 535 -2.81 22.91 -33.05
C SER A 535 -2.63 21.41 -32.89
N SER A 536 -3.60 20.61 -33.34
CA SER A 536 -3.49 19.14 -33.27
C SER A 536 -2.27 18.64 -34.07
N GLY A 537 -1.45 17.78 -33.46
CA GLY A 537 -0.16 17.34 -34.01
C GLY A 537 1.01 18.30 -33.80
N ALA A 538 0.89 19.31 -32.92
CA ALA A 538 2.01 20.19 -32.55
C ALA A 538 3.02 19.45 -31.67
N THR A 539 4.20 19.15 -32.24
CA THR A 539 5.26 18.36 -31.60
C THR A 539 6.48 19.22 -31.26
N ILE A 540 7.09 18.96 -30.11
CA ILE A 540 8.44 19.41 -29.73
C ILE A 540 9.33 18.20 -29.40
N GLU A 541 10.63 18.33 -29.63
CA GLU A 541 11.62 17.28 -29.39
C GLU A 541 12.65 17.74 -28.34
N ILE A 542 12.93 16.89 -27.33
CA ILE A 542 13.95 17.14 -26.32
C ILE A 542 14.94 15.97 -26.29
N ALA A 543 16.19 16.25 -26.65
CA ALA A 543 17.30 15.30 -26.61
C ALA A 543 17.95 15.20 -25.22
N ASP A 544 18.84 14.22 -25.05
CA ASP A 544 19.62 13.95 -23.83
C ASP A 544 18.77 13.62 -22.57
N ILE A 545 17.51 13.19 -22.74
CA ILE A 545 16.64 12.80 -21.62
C ILE A 545 17.03 11.40 -21.10
N PRO A 546 17.24 11.22 -19.78
CA PRO A 546 17.51 9.89 -19.21
C PRO A 546 16.37 8.89 -19.44
N VAL A 547 16.73 7.61 -19.44
CA VAL A 547 15.79 6.49 -19.39
C VAL A 547 15.29 6.38 -17.95
N GLY A 548 13.98 6.21 -17.77
CA GLY A 548 13.32 6.14 -16.47
C GLY A 548 12.91 7.49 -15.86
N SER A 549 13.13 8.60 -16.56
CA SER A 549 12.60 9.92 -16.19
C SER A 549 11.09 10.00 -16.40
N ASP A 550 10.41 10.77 -15.56
CA ASP A 550 8.98 11.04 -15.64
C ASP A 550 8.73 12.27 -16.51
N VAL A 551 8.03 12.08 -17.62
CA VAL A 551 7.77 13.11 -18.64
C VAL A 551 6.29 13.46 -18.59
N THR A 552 5.96 14.68 -18.17
CA THR A 552 4.57 15.09 -17.96
C THR A 552 4.27 16.41 -18.66
N VAL A 553 3.12 16.51 -19.31
CA VAL A 553 2.57 17.77 -19.82
C VAL A 553 1.47 18.22 -18.90
N VAL A 554 1.56 19.47 -18.47
CA VAL A 554 0.58 20.12 -17.60
C VAL A 554 -0.01 21.37 -18.25
N TRP A 555 -1.23 21.71 -17.84
CA TRP A 555 -1.81 23.02 -18.08
C TRP A 555 -1.08 24.05 -17.21
N ALA A 556 -0.33 24.96 -17.83
CA ALA A 556 0.66 25.80 -17.15
C ALA A 556 0.07 26.70 -16.04
N ALA A 557 -1.19 27.12 -16.19
CA ALA A 557 -1.85 28.00 -15.24
C ALA A 557 -2.22 27.34 -13.89
N THR A 558 -2.42 26.03 -13.87
CA THR A 558 -2.96 25.27 -12.73
C THR A 558 -2.13 24.05 -12.35
N GLY A 559 -1.21 23.59 -13.21
CA GLY A 559 -0.45 22.36 -13.02
C GLY A 559 -1.23 21.08 -13.35
N THR A 560 -2.45 21.19 -13.87
CA THR A 560 -3.30 20.04 -14.21
C THR A 560 -2.66 19.15 -15.27
N ARG A 561 -2.49 17.86 -14.99
CA ARG A 561 -1.92 16.90 -15.95
C ARG A 561 -2.82 16.71 -17.17
N ILE A 562 -2.25 16.96 -18.35
CA ILE A 562 -2.85 16.73 -19.68
C ILE A 562 -2.45 15.34 -20.20
N GLY A 563 -1.25 14.90 -19.85
CA GLY A 563 -0.76 13.55 -20.10
C GLY A 563 0.63 13.39 -19.49
N GLY A 564 1.12 12.16 -19.40
CA GLY A 564 2.51 11.92 -19.04
C GLY A 564 2.87 10.46 -19.15
N THR A 565 4.14 10.19 -19.42
CA THR A 565 4.74 8.87 -19.54
C THR A 565 6.00 8.78 -18.69
N ARG A 566 6.57 7.58 -18.58
CA ARG A 566 7.92 7.38 -18.07
C ARG A 566 8.79 6.86 -19.22
N THR A 567 10.03 7.33 -19.37
CA THR A 567 10.95 6.90 -20.44
C THR A 567 11.57 5.52 -20.18
N GLN A 568 10.77 4.58 -19.70
CA GLN A 568 11.16 3.19 -19.45
C GLN A 568 10.60 2.31 -20.56
N PRO A 569 11.40 1.45 -21.21
CA PRO A 569 10.88 0.58 -22.27
C PRO A 569 9.92 -0.49 -21.75
N GLN A 570 9.02 -0.93 -22.62
CA GLN A 570 8.26 -2.15 -22.45
C GLN A 570 8.44 -3.06 -23.67
N VAL A 571 8.74 -4.33 -23.45
CA VAL A 571 8.85 -5.38 -24.46
C VAL A 571 7.98 -6.57 -24.05
N ASP A 572 6.97 -6.87 -24.86
CA ASP A 572 6.10 -8.02 -24.66
C ASP A 572 6.78 -9.26 -25.25
N LEU A 573 6.91 -10.31 -24.43
CA LEU A 573 7.62 -11.55 -24.77
C LEU A 573 6.70 -12.76 -24.73
N GLU A 574 6.88 -13.67 -25.68
CA GLU A 574 6.28 -15.00 -25.67
C GLU A 574 7.40 -16.06 -25.60
N TYR A 575 7.10 -17.18 -24.93
CA TYR A 575 7.97 -18.36 -24.89
C TYR A 575 7.19 -19.59 -25.37
N ASP A 576 7.71 -20.27 -26.39
CA ASP A 576 7.18 -21.55 -26.89
C ASP A 576 8.33 -22.50 -27.24
N ASP A 577 8.21 -23.78 -26.84
CA ASP A 577 9.14 -24.89 -27.10
C ASP A 577 10.65 -24.54 -27.00
N GLY A 578 11.05 -23.71 -26.02
CA GLY A 578 12.45 -23.30 -25.82
C GLY A 578 12.88 -22.02 -26.55
N THR A 579 11.97 -21.36 -27.26
CA THR A 579 12.22 -20.13 -28.03
C THR A 579 11.60 -18.93 -27.33
N ILE A 580 12.35 -17.84 -27.15
CA ILE A 580 11.78 -16.53 -26.77
C ILE A 580 11.54 -15.72 -28.05
N THR A 581 10.38 -15.06 -28.13
CA THR A 581 9.99 -14.19 -29.25
C THR A 581 9.52 -12.83 -28.74
N HIS A 582 9.92 -11.75 -29.42
CA HIS A 582 9.36 -10.41 -29.23
C HIS A 582 8.00 -10.33 -29.93
N VAL A 583 6.92 -10.05 -29.20
CA VAL A 583 5.54 -10.07 -29.72
C VAL A 583 4.81 -8.72 -29.64
N GLY A 584 5.42 -7.71 -29.02
CA GLY A 584 4.90 -6.34 -28.95
C GLY A 584 5.81 -5.43 -28.12
N GLY A 585 5.55 -4.13 -28.12
CA GLY A 585 6.34 -3.13 -27.38
C GLY A 585 7.46 -2.48 -28.20
N ASP A 586 8.43 -1.90 -27.48
CA ASP A 586 9.53 -1.09 -27.99
C ASP A 586 10.63 -1.89 -28.68
N ALA A 587 11.10 -1.40 -29.83
CA ALA A 587 12.29 -1.93 -30.49
C ALA A 587 13.57 -1.35 -29.87
N LEU A 588 14.48 -2.20 -29.40
CA LEU A 588 15.62 -1.81 -28.57
C LEU A 588 16.94 -2.42 -29.08
N SER A 589 18.08 -1.76 -28.86
CA SER A 589 19.37 -2.34 -29.23
C SER A 589 19.66 -3.60 -28.40
N ALA A 590 19.97 -4.72 -29.07
CA ALA A 590 20.39 -5.95 -28.40
C ALA A 590 21.67 -5.76 -27.56
N THR A 591 22.46 -4.72 -27.83
CA THR A 591 23.67 -4.36 -27.06
C THR A 591 23.38 -3.66 -25.73
N ASP A 592 22.13 -3.20 -25.52
CA ASP A 592 21.67 -2.59 -24.27
C ASP A 592 20.66 -3.49 -23.55
N LEU A 593 20.53 -4.76 -23.97
CA LEU A 593 19.59 -5.74 -23.44
C LEU A 593 20.29 -6.96 -22.85
N THR A 594 19.82 -7.38 -21.67
CA THR A 594 20.32 -8.54 -20.93
C THR A 594 19.15 -9.41 -20.52
N LEU A 595 19.13 -10.69 -20.91
CA LEU A 595 18.12 -11.65 -20.46
C LEU A 595 18.61 -12.41 -19.23
N ARG A 596 17.90 -12.31 -18.10
CA ARG A 596 18.06 -13.19 -16.94
C ARG A 596 17.04 -14.32 -16.99
N LEU A 597 17.53 -15.53 -17.18
CA LEU A 597 16.75 -16.77 -17.28
C LEU A 597 16.84 -17.55 -15.98
N SER A 598 15.71 -18.03 -15.45
CA SER A 598 15.70 -18.96 -14.32
C SER A 598 15.03 -20.28 -14.70
N THR A 599 15.70 -21.40 -14.38
CA THR A 599 15.18 -22.76 -14.54
C THR A 599 14.70 -23.30 -13.19
N GLU A 600 14.43 -24.60 -13.11
CA GLU A 600 14.13 -25.26 -11.83
C GLU A 600 15.31 -25.31 -10.84
N THR A 601 16.54 -25.26 -11.35
CA THR A 601 17.76 -25.53 -10.58
C THR A 601 18.83 -24.43 -10.68
N ASP A 602 18.80 -23.64 -11.74
CA ASP A 602 19.90 -22.74 -12.12
C ASP A 602 19.38 -21.38 -12.60
N ARG A 603 20.25 -20.36 -12.53
CA ARG A 603 19.99 -19.03 -13.11
C ARG A 603 21.10 -18.70 -14.10
N PHE A 604 20.73 -18.19 -15.27
CA PHE A 604 21.63 -17.83 -16.36
C PHE A 604 21.42 -16.38 -16.77
N THR A 605 22.47 -15.76 -17.31
CA THR A 605 22.42 -14.43 -17.90
C THR A 605 22.92 -14.52 -19.34
N ILE A 606 22.17 -13.96 -20.28
CA ILE A 606 22.47 -13.95 -21.71
C ILE A 606 22.48 -12.47 -22.15
N GLU A 607 23.62 -11.99 -22.64
CA GLU A 607 23.70 -10.69 -23.31
C GLU A 607 22.99 -10.82 -24.67
N LEU A 608 22.01 -9.96 -24.97
CA LEU A 608 21.18 -10.19 -26.16
C LEU A 608 21.96 -10.01 -27.47
N GLU A 609 23.06 -9.26 -27.46
CA GLU A 609 23.97 -9.10 -28.60
C GLU A 609 24.69 -10.40 -29.04
N ASP A 610 24.79 -11.41 -28.17
CA ASP A 610 25.35 -12.72 -28.52
C ASP A 610 24.36 -13.59 -29.33
N VAL A 611 23.05 -13.30 -29.24
CA VAL A 611 21.97 -14.09 -29.87
C VAL A 611 21.23 -13.34 -30.99
N ILE A 612 21.05 -12.03 -30.86
CA ILE A 612 20.35 -11.14 -31.79
C ILE A 612 21.32 -10.06 -32.27
N SER A 613 21.43 -9.88 -33.60
CA SER A 613 22.35 -8.90 -34.19
C SER A 613 21.65 -7.59 -34.54
N GLY A 614 21.89 -6.53 -33.76
CA GLY A 614 21.39 -5.18 -34.03
C GLY A 614 20.27 -4.78 -33.08
N THR A 615 19.13 -4.37 -33.62
CA THR A 615 17.90 -4.11 -32.85
C THR A 615 17.15 -5.42 -32.62
N PHE A 616 16.52 -5.57 -31.46
CA PHE A 616 15.54 -6.59 -31.14
C PHE A 616 14.15 -5.96 -31.31
N GLU A 617 13.38 -6.43 -32.29
CA GLU A 617 12.08 -5.87 -32.71
C GLU A 617 10.98 -6.94 -32.88
N GLU A 618 9.72 -6.53 -33.06
CA GLU A 618 8.57 -7.45 -33.16
C GLU A 618 8.78 -8.53 -34.24
N GLY A 619 8.72 -9.80 -33.82
CA GLY A 619 8.95 -10.97 -34.66
C GLY A 619 10.36 -11.55 -34.59
N ASP A 620 11.31 -10.89 -33.92
CA ASP A 620 12.61 -11.48 -33.60
C ASP A 620 12.49 -12.58 -32.54
N SER A 621 13.26 -13.65 -32.71
CA SER A 621 13.25 -14.80 -31.81
C SER A 621 14.60 -15.51 -31.73
N PHE A 622 14.87 -16.14 -30.58
CA PHE A 622 16.07 -16.94 -30.36
C PHE A 622 15.80 -18.18 -29.49
N GLU A 623 16.53 -19.26 -29.77
CA GLU A 623 16.44 -20.54 -29.05
C GLU A 623 17.33 -20.52 -27.79
N ILE A 624 16.77 -20.94 -26.65
CA ILE A 624 17.49 -21.16 -25.40
C ILE A 624 18.11 -22.56 -25.46
N THR A 625 19.43 -22.62 -25.62
CA THR A 625 20.21 -23.86 -25.69
C THR A 625 21.39 -23.82 -24.73
N ALA A 626 21.95 -24.98 -24.38
CA ALA A 626 23.12 -25.05 -23.50
C ALA A 626 24.30 -24.19 -24.00
N GLU A 627 24.49 -24.10 -25.33
CA GLU A 627 25.46 -23.21 -25.96
C GLU A 627 25.10 -21.72 -25.74
N THR A 628 23.82 -21.36 -25.84
CA THR A 628 23.29 -20.00 -25.60
C THR A 628 23.56 -19.49 -24.19
N VAL A 629 23.48 -20.35 -23.17
CA VAL A 629 23.71 -19.98 -21.75
C VAL A 629 25.13 -20.26 -21.25
N GLY A 630 26.03 -20.75 -22.11
CA GLY A 630 27.39 -21.12 -21.73
C GLY A 630 27.51 -22.34 -20.81
N SER A 631 26.53 -23.25 -20.82
CA SER A 631 26.51 -24.48 -20.02
C SER A 631 27.06 -25.69 -20.81
N ASP A 632 27.81 -26.56 -20.12
CA ASP A 632 28.20 -27.89 -20.65
C ASP A 632 27.08 -28.95 -20.48
N ASP A 633 26.06 -28.66 -19.65
CA ASP A 633 24.94 -29.55 -19.30
C ASP A 633 23.60 -29.11 -19.93
N GLU A 634 22.65 -30.05 -20.07
CA GLU A 634 21.31 -29.81 -20.60
C GLU A 634 20.52 -28.85 -19.69
N ILE A 635 19.95 -27.78 -20.28
CA ILE A 635 19.18 -26.78 -19.52
C ILE A 635 17.90 -27.42 -18.99
N GLY A 636 17.65 -27.28 -17.68
CA GLY A 636 16.39 -27.68 -17.06
C GLY A 636 15.19 -26.88 -17.56
N ALA A 637 13.98 -27.26 -17.15
CA ALA A 637 12.78 -26.51 -17.54
C ALA A 637 12.87 -25.05 -17.08
N VAL A 638 12.68 -24.12 -18.02
CA VAL A 638 12.56 -22.68 -17.75
C VAL A 638 11.35 -22.46 -16.84
N ARG A 639 11.48 -21.59 -15.84
CA ARG A 639 10.36 -21.13 -15.00
C ARG A 639 9.92 -19.73 -15.39
N TYR A 640 10.89 -18.84 -15.57
CA TYR A 640 10.67 -17.48 -16.01
C TYR A 640 11.91 -16.88 -16.66
N ALA A 641 11.70 -15.86 -17.49
CA ALA A 641 12.76 -15.03 -18.04
C ALA A 641 12.41 -13.54 -17.87
N HIS A 642 13.37 -12.74 -17.44
CA HIS A 642 13.28 -11.28 -17.41
C HIS A 642 14.22 -10.70 -18.46
N LEU A 643 13.70 -9.75 -19.23
CA LEU A 643 14.50 -8.91 -20.12
C LEU A 643 14.76 -7.58 -19.41
N LEU A 644 16.04 -7.24 -19.32
CA LEU A 644 16.55 -6.06 -18.63
C LEU A 644 17.19 -5.11 -19.64
N TYR A 645 17.08 -3.81 -19.39
CA TYR A 645 17.57 -2.76 -20.27
C TYR A 645 18.52 -1.79 -19.55
N GLY A 646 19.56 -1.39 -20.27
CA GLY A 646 20.51 -0.36 -19.86
C GLY A 646 21.72 -0.91 -19.12
N LYS A 647 22.75 -0.07 -19.00
CA LYS A 647 24.03 -0.45 -18.39
C LYS A 647 23.83 -0.74 -16.90
N GLN A 648 24.25 -1.94 -16.48
CA GLN A 648 24.01 -2.50 -15.14
C GLN A 648 22.59 -3.02 -14.90
N ASP A 649 21.84 -3.35 -15.97
CA ASP A 649 20.55 -4.06 -15.91
C ASP A 649 19.44 -3.33 -15.11
N GLN A 650 19.46 -2.00 -15.10
CA GLN A 650 18.68 -1.17 -14.16
C GLN A 650 17.15 -1.22 -14.34
N TYR A 651 16.66 -1.57 -15.53
CA TYR A 651 15.24 -1.54 -15.84
C TYR A 651 14.74 -2.91 -16.30
N HIS A 652 13.73 -3.45 -15.60
CA HIS A 652 12.94 -4.56 -16.12
C HIS A 652 12.02 -4.04 -17.22
N VAL A 653 12.13 -4.60 -18.43
CA VAL A 653 11.38 -4.15 -19.62
C VAL A 653 10.51 -5.24 -20.22
N GLY A 654 10.86 -6.52 -20.04
CA GLY A 654 10.05 -7.64 -20.50
C GLY A 654 10.07 -8.81 -19.54
N TYR A 655 9.02 -9.62 -19.58
CA TYR A 655 8.87 -10.78 -18.71
C TYR A 655 8.10 -11.89 -19.41
N VAL A 656 8.49 -13.14 -19.16
CA VAL A 656 7.67 -14.31 -19.46
C VAL A 656 7.67 -15.27 -18.28
N SER A 657 6.49 -15.76 -17.90
CA SER A 657 6.31 -16.84 -16.93
C SER A 657 5.78 -18.05 -17.63
N LEU A 658 6.23 -19.24 -17.22
CA LEU A 658 5.49 -20.47 -17.48
C LEU A 658 4.62 -20.78 -16.27
N ASP A 659 3.30 -20.78 -16.49
CA ASP A 659 2.34 -21.29 -15.50
C ASP A 659 2.61 -22.78 -15.22
N ARG A 660 2.48 -23.18 -13.95
CA ARG A 660 2.86 -24.49 -13.40
C ARG A 660 2.04 -25.68 -13.91
#